data_AF-A0A8J5HDJ4-F1
#
_entry.id   AF-A0A8J5HDJ4-F1
#
_cell.length_a   1.000
_cell.length_b   1.000
_cell.length_c   1.000
_cell.angle_alpha   90.00
_cell.angle_beta   90.00
_cell.angle_gamma   90.00
#
_symmetry.space_group_name_H-M   'P 1'
#
loop_
_entity.id
_entity.type
_entity.pdbx_description
1 polymer ?
#
loop_
_entity_poly.entity_id
_entity_poly.type
_entity_poly.pdbx_seq_one_letter_code
_entity_poly.pdbx_strand_id
1 'polypeptide(L)'
;MLSSLMSSTGGGKAGAHQHDSSLQHCDPVFSSFPVRQLLIRCADLVHHGDLPAAGRAISSLLSVANTGSDDATDRLVRQFCRALSFRIAGRPGCCPPSSSAYFLFNHIAPFLRFAHLTANQAILEAAAGCRQVHILDLDAHHGLQWPPLLQAISAAGDIHRPPSIRITGAGSDFETLCRTGHRLSAFAHSCDLDFDFRPLLLPDHRPNYDRILNQLVHGETLLVNCVLFLHKLQNEELLTFLRTLKAIKPAVVTVAEREMPPLPTHSSPDFIQQFAATVEHYSAMFESLEATFPPWSRERSEVEQSWLGREIQGAVAGGESHRWSEKWEFAMRSAGFKSIPPSSESGSSPSITQPHTISPSKSSIIHEEIVDIGGKRKKVADVWSHAKKIIRRNDKNEVTAVVAICNYCKAEVPARSKTHGNNDIDGHVKKCKKNPHNAVKSGSSQPILTQSSMNNALTPHIFCQKKLEDKVVAFVIKDEMPFRVVEGAGFVDMMKEAQPQFKIPNRKKIASLVWDLYALEMAKIKSVIGDQRLDQFRECAILLKMDKMSTVPMDVPTRWNSTYTMLFVAYKFKKVFGRMAENAQFVEYFEEVDGSEKKKRVGPPMEKDWEKAQVFVNFLKRFHDITLQLSATKKTTSPLIWEEIVAMRMIIDETILDTTDPSLQEVAKRMENPFRASLHPKMVEALVCTSDWLRGEEINLYKEPTEDEFNFYKDCEEVITSTVIA
;
A
#
# COMPACT_ATOMS: atom_id res chain seq x y z
N MET A 1 -66.79 -50.08 -13.47
CA MET A 1 -66.15 -48.76 -13.60
C MET A 1 -65.74 -48.28 -12.24
N LEU A 2 -64.47 -48.03 -11.96
CA LEU A 2 -63.19 -48.21 -12.65
C LEU A 2 -62.31 -47.34 -11.75
N SER A 3 -61.14 -47.70 -11.28
CA SER A 3 -60.29 -48.86 -11.53
C SER A 3 -58.98 -48.44 -10.90
N SER A 4 -58.44 -49.25 -10.00
CA SER A 4 -57.27 -50.07 -10.31
C SER A 4 -55.96 -49.36 -10.03
N LEU A 5 -54.94 -50.00 -9.48
CA LEU A 5 -54.71 -51.37 -9.01
C LEU A 5 -53.45 -51.20 -8.12
N MET A 6 -53.48 -51.62 -6.85
CA MET A 6 -53.10 -52.97 -6.42
C MET A 6 -51.63 -53.28 -6.75
N SER A 7 -50.84 -53.58 -5.71
CA SER A 7 -50.45 -54.98 -5.40
C SER A 7 -49.02 -55.21 -5.91
N SER A 8 -48.10 -55.88 -5.24
CA SER A 8 -48.10 -56.57 -3.96
C SER A 8 -46.70 -57.19 -3.81
N THR A 9 -46.45 -57.70 -2.60
CA THR A 9 -45.57 -58.86 -2.30
C THR A 9 -44.07 -58.67 -2.53
N GLY A 10 -43.18 -59.09 -1.63
CA GLY A 10 -43.30 -59.98 -0.49
C GLY A 10 -42.00 -60.78 -0.38
N GLY A 11 -41.76 -61.35 0.80
CA GLY A 11 -40.88 -62.51 0.95
C GLY A 11 -39.40 -62.21 1.18
N GLY A 12 -38.97 -62.35 2.44
CA GLY A 12 -37.57 -62.29 2.82
C GLY A 12 -36.78 -63.57 2.57
N LYS A 13 -35.50 -63.55 2.96
CA LYS A 13 -34.72 -64.69 3.46
C LYS A 13 -33.42 -64.21 4.10
N ALA A 14 -33.01 -64.95 5.13
CA ALA A 14 -31.93 -64.67 6.06
C ALA A 14 -30.59 -65.31 5.67
N GLY A 15 -29.52 -64.79 6.29
CA GLY A 15 -28.21 -65.44 6.51
C GLY A 15 -27.04 -64.72 5.81
N ALA A 16 -25.86 -64.52 6.38
CA ALA A 16 -25.32 -64.63 7.74
C ALA A 16 -23.90 -64.00 7.72
N HIS A 17 -23.50 -63.35 8.82
CA HIS A 17 -22.13 -63.04 9.31
C HIS A 17 -21.08 -62.32 8.42
N GLN A 18 -20.68 -61.11 8.84
CA GLN A 18 -19.41 -60.88 9.58
C GLN A 18 -19.29 -59.41 10.06
N HIS A 19 -18.77 -59.25 11.30
CA HIS A 19 -18.23 -58.03 11.91
C HIS A 19 -17.25 -57.32 10.94
N ASP A 20 -17.02 -56.00 10.90
CA ASP A 20 -16.90 -54.97 11.93
C ASP A 20 -16.80 -53.57 11.24
N SER A 21 -16.83 -52.50 12.04
CA SER A 21 -16.54 -51.08 11.77
C SER A 21 -17.70 -50.18 11.34
N SER A 22 -18.37 -49.66 12.37
CA SER A 22 -19.22 -48.47 12.38
C SER A 22 -18.45 -47.20 11.97
N LEU A 23 -18.83 -46.61 10.84
CA LEU A 23 -18.66 -45.18 10.58
C LEU A 23 -20.03 -44.56 10.37
N GLN A 24 -20.37 -43.61 11.24
CA GLN A 24 -21.64 -42.88 11.28
C GLN A 24 -21.93 -42.23 9.93
N HIS A 25 -23.06 -42.61 9.34
CA HIS A 25 -23.68 -41.94 8.20
C HIS A 25 -24.28 -40.60 8.70
N CYS A 26 -23.78 -39.47 8.20
CA CYS A 26 -24.49 -38.19 8.32
C CYS A 26 -25.78 -38.25 7.48
N ASP A 27 -26.92 -37.85 8.08
CA ASP A 27 -28.21 -37.79 7.39
C ASP A 27 -28.15 -36.90 6.14
N PRO A 28 -28.62 -37.37 4.97
CA PRO A 28 -28.49 -36.67 3.68
C PRO A 28 -29.48 -35.50 3.49
N VAL A 29 -30.23 -35.11 4.52
CA VAL A 29 -31.26 -34.06 4.43
C VAL A 29 -30.64 -32.64 4.39
N PHE A 30 -29.37 -32.50 4.79
CA PHE A 30 -28.71 -31.20 4.89
C PHE A 30 -27.87 -30.81 3.65
N SER A 31 -27.63 -31.71 2.71
CA SER A 31 -26.72 -31.46 1.57
C SER A 31 -27.34 -30.68 0.40
N SER A 32 -28.65 -30.36 0.44
CA SER A 32 -29.36 -29.69 -0.67
C SER A 32 -29.86 -28.28 -0.37
N PHE A 33 -29.60 -27.72 0.82
CA PHE A 33 -30.05 -26.38 1.19
C PHE A 33 -28.91 -25.36 1.08
N PRO A 34 -29.13 -24.18 0.46
CA PRO A 34 -28.17 -23.09 0.54
C PRO A 34 -27.83 -22.79 2.00
N VAL A 35 -26.55 -22.67 2.33
CA VAL A 35 -26.04 -22.50 3.72
C VAL A 35 -26.76 -21.38 4.49
N ARG A 36 -27.14 -20.30 3.81
CA ARG A 36 -27.98 -19.21 4.33
C ARG A 36 -29.35 -19.66 4.85
N GLN A 37 -30.02 -20.56 4.15
CA GLN A 37 -31.33 -21.11 4.55
C GLN A 37 -31.20 -22.00 5.79
N LEU A 38 -30.09 -22.73 5.90
CA LEU A 38 -29.79 -23.54 7.08
C LEU A 38 -29.54 -22.66 8.33
N LEU A 39 -28.85 -21.53 8.18
CA LEU A 39 -28.70 -20.55 9.27
C LEU A 39 -30.05 -19.98 9.74
N ILE A 40 -30.93 -19.60 8.80
CA ILE A 40 -32.27 -19.07 9.13
C ILE A 40 -33.09 -20.13 9.85
N ARG A 41 -33.07 -21.38 9.37
CA ARG A 41 -33.77 -22.50 10.01
C ARG A 41 -33.21 -22.81 11.40
N CYS A 42 -31.90 -22.67 11.60
CA CYS A 42 -31.30 -22.79 12.92
C CYS A 42 -31.79 -21.68 13.87
N ALA A 43 -31.89 -20.44 13.40
CA ALA A 43 -32.45 -19.34 14.18
C ALA A 43 -33.93 -19.58 14.52
N ASP A 44 -34.69 -20.18 13.60
CA ASP A 44 -36.10 -20.58 13.80
C ASP A 44 -36.26 -21.61 14.92
N LEU A 45 -35.39 -22.62 14.97
CA LEU A 45 -35.35 -23.60 16.07
C LEU A 45 -35.03 -22.95 17.42
N VAL A 46 -34.08 -22.00 17.45
CA VAL A 46 -33.73 -21.24 18.66
C VAL A 46 -34.91 -20.37 19.11
N HIS A 47 -35.64 -19.74 18.17
CA HIS A 47 -36.81 -18.91 18.46
C HIS A 47 -37.95 -19.72 19.08
N HIS A 48 -38.22 -20.92 18.54
CA HIS A 48 -39.28 -21.81 19.03
C HIS A 48 -38.88 -22.63 20.27
N GLY A 49 -37.64 -22.52 20.74
CA GLY A 49 -37.16 -23.18 21.96
C GLY A 49 -36.73 -24.65 21.80
N ASP A 50 -36.60 -25.16 20.57
CA ASP A 50 -36.03 -26.50 20.33
C ASP A 50 -34.49 -26.45 20.36
N LEU A 51 -33.96 -26.24 21.57
CA LEU A 51 -32.51 -26.11 21.81
C LEU A 51 -31.72 -27.36 21.41
N PRO A 52 -32.20 -28.60 21.63
CA PRO A 52 -31.49 -29.79 21.16
C PRO A 52 -31.37 -29.88 19.64
N ALA A 53 -32.42 -29.55 18.89
CA ALA A 53 -32.35 -29.51 17.43
C ALA A 53 -31.48 -28.36 16.93
N ALA A 54 -31.57 -27.18 17.56
CA ALA A 54 -30.71 -26.04 17.25
C ALA A 54 -29.22 -26.39 17.48
N GLY A 55 -28.89 -27.06 18.58
CA GLY A 55 -27.52 -27.51 18.87
C GLY A 55 -26.96 -28.44 17.79
N ARG A 56 -27.76 -29.42 17.33
CA ARG A 56 -27.36 -30.30 16.21
C ARG A 56 -27.16 -29.52 14.90
N ALA A 57 -28.05 -28.56 14.61
CA ALA A 57 -27.94 -27.72 13.42
C ALA A 57 -26.66 -26.85 13.45
N ILE A 58 -26.32 -26.26 14.60
CA ILE A 58 -25.07 -25.51 14.80
C ILE A 58 -23.86 -26.41 14.58
N SER A 59 -23.82 -27.61 15.18
CA SER A 59 -22.71 -28.55 14.98
C SER A 59 -22.53 -28.96 13.52
N SER A 60 -23.64 -29.20 12.80
CA SER A 60 -23.59 -29.52 11.37
C SER A 60 -23.06 -28.36 10.54
N LEU A 61 -23.53 -27.13 10.79
CA LEU A 61 -23.09 -25.92 10.09
C LEU A 61 -21.60 -25.64 10.32
N LEU A 62 -21.13 -25.78 11.56
CA LEU A 62 -19.72 -25.62 11.90
C LEU A 62 -18.85 -26.71 11.27
N SER A 63 -19.34 -27.96 11.21
CA SER A 63 -18.63 -29.04 10.53
C SER A 63 -18.41 -28.73 9.06
N VAL A 64 -19.45 -28.25 8.36
CA VAL A 64 -19.35 -27.87 6.94
C VAL A 64 -18.37 -26.71 6.77
N ALA A 65 -18.53 -25.65 7.56
CA ALA A 65 -17.67 -24.46 7.48
C ALA A 65 -16.19 -24.75 7.78
N ASN A 66 -15.90 -25.71 8.66
CA ASN A 66 -14.53 -26.10 9.01
C ASN A 66 -13.85 -26.99 7.95
N THR A 67 -14.63 -27.70 7.14
CA THR A 67 -14.12 -28.52 6.03
C THR A 67 -14.09 -27.80 4.68
N GLY A 68 -14.66 -26.59 4.62
CA GLY A 68 -14.79 -25.79 3.41
C GLY A 68 -13.52 -25.07 2.97
N SER A 69 -13.66 -24.22 1.94
CA SER A 69 -12.56 -23.47 1.31
C SER A 69 -12.12 -22.23 2.09
N ASP A 70 -12.64 -22.01 3.30
CA ASP A 70 -12.44 -20.80 4.10
C ASP A 70 -12.88 -19.53 3.37
N ASP A 71 -13.99 -19.61 2.64
CA ASP A 71 -14.59 -18.48 1.92
C ASP A 71 -15.39 -17.55 2.86
N ALA A 72 -15.89 -16.42 2.32
CA ALA A 72 -16.67 -15.46 3.10
C ALA A 72 -17.89 -16.11 3.77
N THR A 73 -18.51 -17.09 3.11
CA THR A 73 -19.70 -17.78 3.64
C THR A 73 -19.33 -18.65 4.84
N ASP A 74 -18.25 -19.42 4.76
CA ASP A 74 -17.75 -20.23 5.87
C ASP A 74 -17.38 -19.37 7.09
N ARG A 75 -16.72 -18.24 6.86
CA ARG A 75 -16.35 -17.28 7.93
C ARG A 75 -17.58 -16.64 8.57
N LEU A 76 -18.58 -16.25 7.76
CA LEU A 76 -19.86 -15.70 8.21
C LEU A 76 -20.62 -16.72 9.08
N VAL A 77 -20.73 -17.97 8.61
CA VAL A 77 -21.44 -19.06 9.31
C VAL A 77 -20.84 -19.29 10.70
N ARG A 78 -19.51 -19.27 10.84
CA ARG A 78 -18.84 -19.41 12.13
C ARG A 78 -19.25 -18.30 13.11
N GLN A 79 -19.33 -17.05 12.67
CA GLN A 79 -19.75 -15.94 13.54
C GLN A 79 -21.22 -16.05 13.95
N PHE A 80 -22.12 -16.37 13.03
CA PHE A 80 -23.54 -16.53 13.34
C PHE A 80 -23.82 -17.75 14.24
N CYS A 81 -23.14 -18.87 14.02
CA CYS A 81 -23.23 -20.04 14.89
C CYS A 81 -22.74 -19.73 16.30
N ARG A 82 -21.64 -18.99 16.43
CA ARG A 82 -21.14 -18.50 17.72
C ARG A 82 -22.18 -17.61 18.41
N ALA A 83 -22.75 -16.65 17.69
CA ALA A 83 -23.77 -15.74 18.21
C ALA A 83 -25.06 -16.45 18.66
N LEU A 84 -25.55 -17.41 17.87
CA LEU A 84 -26.70 -18.26 18.25
C LEU A 84 -26.39 -19.10 19.49
N SER A 85 -25.17 -19.64 19.62
CA SER A 85 -24.74 -20.39 20.80
C SER A 85 -24.76 -19.51 22.06
N PHE A 86 -24.34 -18.24 21.96
CA PHE A 86 -24.45 -17.28 23.06
C PHE A 86 -25.90 -17.00 23.45
N ARG A 87 -26.80 -16.86 22.46
CA ARG A 87 -28.24 -16.68 22.71
C ARG A 87 -28.83 -17.88 23.44
N ILE A 88 -28.50 -19.10 23.02
CA ILE A 88 -28.94 -20.35 23.70
C ILE A 88 -28.43 -20.41 25.15
N ALA A 89 -27.19 -19.97 25.39
CA ALA A 89 -26.57 -19.99 26.71
C ALA A 89 -27.06 -18.87 27.65
N GLY A 90 -27.90 -17.94 27.19
CA GLY A 90 -28.43 -16.83 28.00
C GLY A 90 -27.35 -15.88 28.54
N ARG A 91 -26.18 -15.81 27.90
CA ARG A 91 -25.07 -14.95 28.33
C ARG A 91 -25.21 -13.56 27.68
N PRO A 92 -25.24 -12.46 28.45
CA PRO A 92 -25.20 -11.12 27.88
C PRO A 92 -23.89 -10.91 27.09
N GLY A 93 -23.95 -10.06 26.07
CA GLY A 93 -22.81 -9.73 25.20
C GLY A 93 -21.56 -9.37 26.01
N CYS A 94 -20.40 -9.88 25.56
CA CYS A 94 -19.10 -9.66 26.20
C CYS A 94 -18.53 -8.26 25.90
N CYS A 95 -17.45 -7.89 26.59
CA CYS A 95 -16.77 -6.58 26.61
C CYS A 95 -16.73 -5.80 25.28
N PRO A 96 -16.76 -4.44 25.34
CA PRO A 96 -16.73 -3.57 24.16
C PRO A 96 -15.55 -3.90 23.23
N PRO A 97 -15.67 -3.61 21.92
CA PRO A 97 -14.59 -3.82 20.98
C PRO A 97 -13.30 -3.16 21.43
N SER A 98 -12.18 -3.87 21.28
CA SER A 98 -10.87 -3.32 21.62
C SER A 98 -10.62 -2.09 20.73
N SER A 99 -9.97 -1.08 21.29
CA SER A 99 -9.52 0.09 20.53
C SER A 99 -8.76 -0.31 19.27
N SER A 100 -7.96 -1.37 19.33
CA SER A 100 -7.23 -1.94 18.19
C SER A 100 -8.15 -2.40 17.06
N ALA A 101 -9.27 -3.07 17.37
CA ALA A 101 -10.23 -3.52 16.35
C ALA A 101 -10.93 -2.33 15.66
N TYR A 102 -11.21 -1.26 16.40
CA TYR A 102 -11.77 -0.01 15.85
C TYR A 102 -10.82 0.65 14.85
N PHE A 103 -9.55 0.86 15.23
CA PHE A 103 -8.54 1.44 14.33
C PHE A 103 -8.34 0.59 13.09
N LEU A 104 -8.28 -0.74 13.27
CA LEU A 104 -8.07 -1.67 12.17
C LEU A 104 -9.26 -1.68 11.20
N PHE A 105 -10.49 -1.65 11.70
CA PHE A 105 -11.69 -1.55 10.86
C PHE A 105 -11.69 -0.26 10.03
N ASN A 106 -11.35 0.88 10.63
CA ASN A 106 -11.20 2.15 9.91
C ASN A 106 -10.10 2.07 8.84
N HIS A 107 -9.01 1.36 9.13
CA HIS A 107 -7.89 1.21 8.21
C HIS A 107 -8.24 0.32 7.01
N ILE A 108 -8.77 -0.89 7.25
CA ILE A 108 -8.93 -1.88 6.18
C ILE A 108 -10.22 -1.71 5.37
N ALA A 109 -11.21 -1.00 5.91
CA ALA A 109 -12.52 -0.85 5.29
C ALA A 109 -12.94 0.63 5.20
N PRO A 110 -13.60 1.05 4.09
CA PRO A 110 -13.91 2.46 3.87
C PRO A 110 -15.16 2.94 4.63
N PHE A 111 -15.91 2.07 5.30
CA PHE A 111 -17.24 2.38 5.84
C PHE A 111 -17.24 3.54 6.83
N LEU A 112 -16.34 3.49 7.82
CA LEU A 112 -16.26 4.53 8.85
C LEU A 112 -15.64 5.83 8.31
N ARG A 113 -14.60 5.72 7.47
CA ARG A 113 -14.00 6.88 6.78
C ARG A 113 -15.01 7.58 5.88
N PHE A 114 -15.85 6.84 5.17
CA PHE A 114 -16.93 7.39 4.35
C PHE A 114 -17.90 8.19 5.21
N ALA A 115 -18.42 7.60 6.30
CA ALA A 115 -19.31 8.30 7.22
C ALA A 115 -18.68 9.59 7.79
N HIS A 116 -17.43 9.52 8.26
CA HIS A 116 -16.70 10.66 8.80
C HIS A 116 -16.48 11.77 7.76
N LEU A 117 -15.99 11.44 6.56
CA LEU A 117 -15.67 12.45 5.54
C LEU A 117 -16.94 13.12 4.99
N THR A 118 -18.02 12.37 4.80
CA THR A 118 -19.31 12.93 4.38
C THR A 118 -19.90 13.84 5.47
N ALA A 119 -19.85 13.43 6.73
CA ALA A 119 -20.27 14.27 7.86
C ALA A 119 -19.40 15.54 7.96
N ASN A 120 -18.08 15.40 7.85
CA ASN A 120 -17.13 16.51 7.90
C ASN A 120 -17.39 17.53 6.81
N GLN A 121 -17.73 17.10 5.59
CA GLN A 121 -18.07 18.03 4.51
C GLN A 121 -19.29 18.89 4.85
N ALA A 122 -20.36 18.28 5.38
CA ALA A 122 -21.55 19.00 5.81
C ALA A 122 -21.26 19.96 7.00
N ILE A 123 -20.42 19.53 7.94
CA ILE A 123 -19.97 20.35 9.08
C ILE A 123 -19.12 21.53 8.58
N LEU A 124 -18.20 21.31 7.64
CA LEU A 124 -17.33 22.34 7.07
C LEU A 124 -18.15 23.42 6.36
N GLU A 125 -19.13 23.02 5.54
CA GLU A 125 -20.04 23.95 4.86
C GLU A 125 -20.87 24.77 5.86
N ALA A 126 -21.37 24.14 6.93
CA ALA A 126 -22.11 24.83 7.97
C ALA A 126 -21.23 25.74 8.86
N ALA A 127 -19.95 25.41 9.01
CA ALA A 127 -18.98 26.19 9.75
C ALA A 127 -18.41 27.38 8.96
N ALA A 128 -18.58 27.41 7.63
CA ALA A 128 -18.02 28.43 6.76
C ALA A 128 -18.47 29.85 7.18
N GLY A 129 -17.51 30.74 7.42
CA GLY A 129 -17.75 32.12 7.85
C GLY A 129 -18.14 32.29 9.33
N CYS A 130 -18.26 31.21 10.10
CA CYS A 130 -18.48 31.27 11.54
C CYS A 130 -17.19 31.59 12.29
N ARG A 131 -17.27 32.42 13.35
CA ARG A 131 -16.09 32.81 14.15
C ARG A 131 -15.86 31.93 15.37
N GLN A 132 -16.93 31.38 15.94
CA GLN A 132 -16.91 30.48 17.08
C GLN A 132 -17.77 29.27 16.73
N VAL A 133 -17.14 28.11 16.63
CA VAL A 133 -17.76 26.86 16.20
C VAL A 133 -17.73 25.88 17.36
N HIS A 134 -18.89 25.32 17.69
CA HIS A 134 -19.02 24.27 18.71
C HIS A 134 -19.52 22.99 18.06
N ILE A 135 -18.68 21.96 18.05
CA ILE A 135 -19.04 20.62 17.59
C ILE A 135 -19.39 19.77 18.80
N LEU A 136 -20.62 19.28 18.86
CA LEU A 136 -21.07 18.27 19.83
C LEU A 136 -21.03 16.89 19.15
N ASP A 137 -20.07 16.07 19.55
CA ASP A 137 -19.92 14.70 19.07
C ASP A 137 -20.46 13.72 20.11
N LEU A 138 -21.51 12.98 19.76
CA LEU A 138 -22.20 12.09 20.70
C LEU A 138 -21.48 10.76 20.93
N ASP A 139 -20.48 10.42 20.10
CA ASP A 139 -19.60 9.27 20.33
C ASP A 139 -18.21 9.48 19.73
N ALA A 140 -17.37 10.22 20.44
CA ALA A 140 -16.08 10.66 19.92
C ALA A 140 -15.04 9.54 19.81
N HIS A 141 -15.25 8.40 20.49
CA HIS A 141 -14.30 7.29 20.52
C HIS A 141 -12.83 7.78 20.66
N HIS A 142 -11.99 7.47 19.67
CA HIS A 142 -10.60 7.89 19.60
C HIS A 142 -10.34 9.15 18.77
N GLY A 143 -11.40 9.84 18.32
CA GLY A 143 -11.33 11.13 17.63
C GLY A 143 -10.88 11.10 16.17
N LEU A 144 -10.90 9.93 15.50
CA LEU A 144 -10.41 9.76 14.12
C LEU A 144 -11.12 10.65 13.08
N GLN A 145 -12.35 11.08 13.34
CA GLN A 145 -13.10 11.95 12.44
C GLN A 145 -12.51 13.35 12.33
N TRP A 146 -11.94 13.88 13.42
CA TRP A 146 -11.70 15.31 13.59
C TRP A 146 -10.44 15.87 12.93
N PRO A 147 -9.28 15.16 12.85
CA PRO A 147 -8.08 15.73 12.23
C PRO A 147 -8.26 16.18 10.77
N PRO A 148 -8.89 15.40 9.86
CA PRO A 148 -9.14 15.86 8.50
C PRO A 148 -10.02 17.12 8.42
N LEU A 149 -11.00 17.26 9.34
CA LEU A 149 -11.85 18.45 9.40
C LEU A 149 -11.06 19.67 9.89
N LEU A 150 -10.28 19.54 10.96
CA LEU A 150 -9.45 20.62 11.49
C LEU A 150 -8.47 21.12 10.42
N GLN A 151 -7.83 20.20 9.69
CA GLN A 151 -6.96 20.55 8.58
C GLN A 151 -7.71 21.31 7.47
N ALA A 152 -8.93 20.87 7.12
CA ALA A 152 -9.75 21.56 6.13
C ALA A 152 -10.20 22.95 6.58
N ILE A 153 -10.56 23.13 7.86
CA ILE A 153 -10.91 24.44 8.43
C ILE A 153 -9.70 25.38 8.42
N SER A 154 -8.51 24.88 8.80
CA SER A 154 -7.26 25.66 8.73
C SER A 154 -6.95 26.08 7.29
N ALA A 155 -7.08 25.17 6.32
CA ALA A 155 -6.81 25.46 4.91
C ALA A 155 -7.83 26.42 4.26
N ALA A 156 -9.08 26.42 4.73
CA ALA A 156 -10.14 27.30 4.22
C ALA A 156 -10.22 28.66 4.95
N GLY A 157 -9.58 28.79 6.12
CA GLY A 157 -9.67 29.95 6.99
C GLY A 157 -8.84 31.16 6.53
N ASP A 158 -9.23 32.35 7.00
CA ASP A 158 -8.41 33.56 6.87
C ASP A 158 -7.25 33.49 7.88
N ILE A 159 -6.02 33.45 7.38
CA ILE A 159 -4.76 33.37 8.15
C ILE A 159 -4.69 34.45 9.24
N HIS A 160 -5.34 35.61 9.02
CA HIS A 160 -5.30 36.72 9.98
C HIS A 160 -6.33 36.62 11.12
N ARG A 161 -7.35 35.74 11.00
CA ARG A 161 -8.39 35.51 12.01
C ARG A 161 -8.93 34.07 11.94
N PRO A 162 -8.18 33.07 12.46
CA PRO A 162 -8.68 31.70 12.53
C PRO A 162 -9.95 31.62 13.42
N PRO A 163 -10.92 30.73 13.09
CA PRO A 163 -12.08 30.50 13.93
C PRO A 163 -11.67 29.80 15.24
N SER A 164 -12.39 30.11 16.32
CA SER A 164 -12.28 29.37 17.57
C SER A 164 -13.15 28.12 17.49
N ILE A 165 -12.55 26.95 17.74
CA ILE A 165 -13.20 25.66 17.57
C ILE A 165 -13.26 24.95 18.94
N ARG A 166 -14.47 24.68 19.42
CA ARG A 166 -14.69 23.79 20.56
C ARG A 166 -15.26 22.46 20.09
N ILE A 167 -14.68 21.36 20.55
CA ILE A 167 -15.29 20.03 20.39
C ILE A 167 -15.67 19.49 21.77
N THR A 168 -16.96 19.21 21.97
CA THR A 168 -17.44 18.41 23.09
C THR A 168 -17.56 16.96 22.61
N GLY A 169 -16.62 16.11 23.02
CA GLY A 169 -16.60 14.70 22.66
C GLY A 169 -17.19 13.83 23.75
N ALA A 170 -18.29 13.15 23.44
CA ALA A 170 -18.96 12.24 24.36
C ALA A 170 -18.46 10.80 24.22
N GLY A 171 -18.56 10.02 25.30
CA GLY A 171 -18.14 8.62 25.32
C GLY A 171 -18.29 7.97 26.68
N SER A 172 -18.05 6.66 26.75
CA SER A 172 -18.21 5.85 27.98
C SER A 172 -16.95 5.79 28.85
N ASP A 173 -15.77 6.07 28.29
CA ASP A 173 -14.50 6.09 29.01
C ASP A 173 -13.89 7.49 29.05
N PHE A 174 -13.84 8.06 30.25
CA PHE A 174 -13.31 9.40 30.47
C PHE A 174 -11.81 9.50 30.15
N GLU A 175 -11.03 8.47 30.45
CA GLU A 175 -9.58 8.49 30.22
C GLU A 175 -9.26 8.50 28.72
N THR A 176 -9.93 7.65 27.94
CA THR A 176 -9.84 7.68 26.47
C THR A 176 -10.24 9.04 25.91
N LEU A 177 -11.31 9.66 26.43
CA LEU A 177 -11.72 11.00 25.99
C LEU A 177 -10.66 12.07 26.30
N CYS A 178 -10.05 12.04 27.49
CA CYS A 178 -8.96 12.96 27.84
C CYS A 178 -7.74 12.78 26.91
N ARG A 179 -7.33 11.54 26.64
CA ARG A 179 -6.25 11.23 25.70
C ARG A 179 -6.57 11.68 24.27
N THR A 180 -7.82 11.52 23.84
CA THR A 180 -8.30 12.03 22.55
C THR A 180 -8.25 13.55 22.51
N GLY A 181 -8.72 14.23 23.56
CA GLY A 181 -8.64 15.69 23.67
C GLY A 181 -7.22 16.20 23.55
N HIS A 182 -6.26 15.63 24.28
CA HIS A 182 -4.85 16.03 24.20
C HIS A 182 -4.28 15.87 22.78
N ARG A 183 -4.57 14.75 22.09
CA ARG A 183 -4.12 14.52 20.71
C ARG A 183 -4.73 15.52 19.73
N LEU A 184 -6.02 15.79 19.84
CA LEU A 184 -6.72 16.76 18.99
C LEU A 184 -6.22 18.19 19.24
N SER A 185 -6.00 18.58 20.50
CA SER A 185 -5.43 19.88 20.82
C SER A 185 -4.02 20.05 20.27
N ALA A 186 -3.15 19.04 20.42
CA ALA A 186 -1.80 19.08 19.84
C ALA A 186 -1.84 19.21 18.30
N PHE A 187 -2.73 18.46 17.64
CA PHE A 187 -2.91 18.54 16.19
C PHE A 187 -3.45 19.91 15.76
N ALA A 188 -4.47 20.43 16.44
CA ALA A 188 -5.06 21.74 16.13
C ALA A 188 -4.04 22.88 16.28
N HIS A 189 -3.21 22.85 17.32
CA HIS A 189 -2.11 23.80 17.48
C HIS A 189 -1.08 23.71 16.33
N SER A 190 -0.81 22.51 15.80
CA SER A 190 0.07 22.36 14.63
C SER A 190 -0.54 22.90 13.33
N CYS A 191 -1.85 23.16 13.31
CA CYS A 191 -2.58 23.79 12.21
C CYS A 191 -2.92 25.27 12.48
N ASP A 192 -2.31 25.88 13.50
CA ASP A 192 -2.54 27.27 13.94
C ASP A 192 -4.02 27.62 14.25
N LEU A 193 -4.76 26.65 14.81
CA LEU A 193 -6.16 26.84 15.20
C LEU A 193 -6.31 27.11 16.72
N ASP A 194 -7.22 28.03 17.06
CA ASP A 194 -7.69 28.21 18.44
C ASP A 194 -8.68 27.09 18.77
N PHE A 195 -8.30 26.18 19.67
CA PHE A 195 -8.99 24.90 19.86
C PHE A 195 -9.15 24.51 21.34
N ASP A 196 -10.38 24.11 21.71
CA ASP A 196 -10.73 23.59 23.03
C ASP A 196 -11.45 22.23 22.93
N PHE A 197 -11.04 21.24 23.71
CA PHE A 197 -11.73 19.95 23.77
C PHE A 197 -12.35 19.72 25.14
N ARG A 198 -13.65 19.38 25.18
CA ARG A 198 -14.42 19.11 26.40
C ARG A 198 -14.88 17.65 26.44
N PRO A 199 -14.31 16.80 27.31
CA PRO A 199 -14.78 15.43 27.47
C PRO A 199 -16.15 15.41 28.14
N LEU A 200 -17.11 14.67 27.55
CA LEU A 200 -18.46 14.47 28.10
C LEU A 200 -18.70 13.00 28.41
N LEU A 201 -18.61 12.62 29.69
CA LEU A 201 -18.87 11.24 30.09
C LEU A 201 -20.37 10.91 30.00
N LEU A 202 -20.70 9.95 29.14
CA LEU A 202 -22.03 9.35 29.00
C LEU A 202 -21.95 7.85 29.37
N PRO A 203 -22.21 7.51 30.65
CA PRO A 203 -22.30 6.12 31.07
C PRO A 203 -23.34 5.37 30.21
N ASP A 204 -23.01 4.14 29.81
CA ASP A 204 -23.87 3.25 29.00
C ASP A 204 -24.21 3.76 27.58
N HIS A 205 -23.44 4.72 27.03
CA HIS A 205 -23.67 5.30 25.70
C HIS A 205 -25.09 5.87 25.49
N ARG A 206 -25.73 6.30 26.58
CA ARG A 206 -27.07 6.91 26.56
C ARG A 206 -26.96 8.43 26.72
N PRO A 207 -27.76 9.23 26.00
CA PRO A 207 -27.72 10.68 26.08
C PRO A 207 -28.31 11.14 27.41
N ASN A 208 -27.53 11.89 28.18
CA ASN A 208 -28.02 12.62 29.35
C ASN A 208 -28.25 14.08 28.97
N TYR A 209 -29.53 14.46 28.88
CA TYR A 209 -29.94 15.79 28.43
C TYR A 209 -29.34 16.93 29.23
N ASP A 210 -29.42 16.86 30.56
CA ASP A 210 -28.91 17.92 31.44
C ASP A 210 -27.41 18.09 31.25
N ARG A 211 -26.66 16.98 31.13
CA ARG A 211 -25.23 17.04 30.86
C ARG A 211 -24.91 17.66 29.51
N ILE A 212 -25.64 17.31 28.45
CA ILE A 212 -25.47 17.88 27.10
C ILE A 212 -25.78 19.38 27.12
N LEU A 213 -26.91 19.78 27.71
CA LEU A 213 -27.33 21.18 27.79
C LEU A 213 -26.32 22.03 28.56
N ASN A 214 -25.70 21.48 29.61
CA ASN A 214 -24.66 22.16 30.39
C ASN A 214 -23.35 22.38 29.61
N GLN A 215 -23.14 21.74 28.46
CA GLN A 215 -21.98 21.99 27.60
C GLN A 215 -22.18 23.13 26.60
N LEU A 216 -23.42 23.62 26.44
CA LEU A 216 -23.74 24.63 25.44
C LEU A 216 -23.32 26.02 25.91
N VAL A 217 -22.67 26.77 25.04
CA VAL A 217 -22.27 28.16 25.30
C VAL A 217 -22.98 29.10 24.33
N HIS A 218 -23.51 30.20 24.86
CA HIS A 218 -24.21 31.20 24.05
C HIS A 218 -23.24 31.94 23.12
N GLY A 219 -23.64 32.11 21.86
CA GLY A 219 -22.88 32.83 20.84
C GLY A 219 -22.08 31.95 19.88
N GLU A 220 -21.92 30.66 20.20
CA GLU A 220 -21.23 29.70 19.34
C GLU A 220 -22.19 29.08 18.31
N THR A 221 -21.70 28.83 17.09
CA THR A 221 -22.44 28.05 16.09
C THR A 221 -22.37 26.57 16.44
N LEU A 222 -23.49 26.00 16.90
CA LEU A 222 -23.58 24.60 17.28
C LEU A 222 -23.77 23.67 16.08
N LEU A 223 -22.89 22.66 15.96
CA LEU A 223 -22.91 21.60 14.96
C LEU A 223 -22.96 20.25 15.71
N VAL A 224 -23.93 19.39 15.41
CA VAL A 224 -24.11 18.11 16.15
C VAL A 224 -23.76 16.94 15.25
N ASN A 225 -22.93 16.03 15.75
CA ASN A 225 -22.49 14.84 15.04
C ASN A 225 -23.04 13.56 15.70
N CYS A 226 -23.81 12.80 14.92
CA CYS A 226 -24.47 11.55 15.31
C CYS A 226 -24.05 10.41 14.37
N VAL A 227 -22.74 10.16 14.24
CA VAL A 227 -22.22 9.01 13.48
C VAL A 227 -22.31 7.76 14.35
N LEU A 228 -23.07 6.75 13.92
CA LEU A 228 -23.25 5.45 14.59
C LEU A 228 -23.68 5.57 16.07
N PHE A 229 -24.63 6.46 16.36
CA PHE A 229 -25.09 6.73 17.74
C PHE A 229 -26.59 6.51 17.95
N LEU A 230 -27.44 6.96 17.02
CA LEU A 230 -28.89 6.97 17.20
C LEU A 230 -29.48 5.55 17.32
N HIS A 231 -28.84 4.54 16.73
CA HIS A 231 -29.25 3.14 16.84
C HIS A 231 -29.21 2.59 18.28
N LYS A 232 -28.55 3.29 19.21
CA LYS A 232 -28.47 2.93 20.64
C LYS A 232 -29.71 3.33 21.44
N LEU A 233 -30.61 4.14 20.85
CA LEU A 233 -31.79 4.73 21.53
C LEU A 233 -33.07 3.94 21.28
N GLN A 234 -33.96 3.89 22.27
CA GLN A 234 -35.30 3.32 22.11
C GLN A 234 -36.27 4.27 21.38
N ASN A 235 -37.42 3.81 20.87
CA ASN A 235 -38.25 4.58 19.92
C ASN A 235 -38.77 5.87 20.55
N GLU A 236 -39.29 5.74 21.78
CA GLU A 236 -39.79 6.87 22.56
C GLU A 236 -38.65 7.81 22.99
N GLU A 237 -37.50 7.24 23.33
CA GLU A 237 -36.28 7.98 23.70
C GLU A 237 -35.70 8.75 22.51
N LEU A 238 -35.67 8.15 21.31
CA LEU A 238 -35.13 8.73 20.09
C LEU A 238 -35.94 9.94 19.66
N LEU A 239 -37.27 9.83 19.55
CA LEU A 239 -38.11 10.98 19.17
C LEU A 239 -38.00 12.11 20.19
N THR A 240 -37.93 11.78 21.47
CA THR A 240 -37.69 12.76 22.54
C THR A 240 -36.32 13.40 22.38
N PHE A 241 -35.28 12.60 22.10
CA PHE A 241 -33.92 13.05 21.90
C PHE A 241 -33.80 14.02 20.72
N LEU A 242 -34.35 13.63 19.56
CA LEU A 242 -34.34 14.45 18.35
C LEU A 242 -35.12 15.77 18.55
N ARG A 243 -36.25 15.75 19.27
CA ARG A 243 -36.98 16.99 19.61
C ARG A 243 -36.17 17.92 20.51
N THR A 244 -35.46 17.36 21.49
CA THR A 244 -34.56 18.14 22.35
C THR A 244 -33.38 18.70 21.56
N LEU A 245 -32.75 17.90 20.69
CA LEU A 245 -31.73 18.37 19.76
C LEU A 245 -32.26 19.46 18.83
N LYS A 246 -33.54 19.39 18.41
CA LYS A 246 -34.13 20.45 17.60
C LYS A 246 -34.32 21.73 18.40
N ALA A 247 -34.67 21.62 19.68
CA ALA A 247 -34.90 22.74 20.59
C ALA A 247 -33.63 23.57 20.87
N ILE A 248 -32.45 22.93 20.87
CA ILE A 248 -31.15 23.62 21.01
C ILE A 248 -30.68 24.32 19.71
N LYS A 249 -31.48 24.24 18.64
CA LYS A 249 -31.29 24.96 17.36
C LYS A 249 -29.87 24.81 16.76
N PRO A 250 -29.37 23.58 16.54
CA PRO A 250 -28.10 23.38 15.87
C PRO A 250 -28.18 23.88 14.43
N ALA A 251 -27.07 24.42 13.92
CA ALA A 251 -26.97 24.87 12.53
C ALA A 251 -26.99 23.67 11.57
N VAL A 252 -26.35 22.56 11.96
CA VAL A 252 -26.41 21.29 11.24
C VAL A 252 -26.43 20.11 12.23
N VAL A 253 -27.10 19.03 11.83
CA VAL A 253 -27.02 17.73 12.50
C VAL A 253 -26.61 16.71 11.44
N THR A 254 -25.44 16.08 11.62
CA THR A 254 -24.99 15.00 10.76
C THR A 254 -25.42 13.66 11.36
N VAL A 255 -25.99 12.79 10.53
CA VAL A 255 -26.43 11.45 10.93
C VAL A 255 -25.85 10.47 9.91
N ALA A 256 -25.09 9.50 10.39
CA ALA A 256 -24.60 8.39 9.58
C ALA A 256 -24.88 7.10 10.35
N GLU A 257 -25.75 6.26 9.80
CA GLU A 257 -26.21 5.02 10.44
C GLU A 257 -26.09 3.85 9.48
N ARG A 258 -26.10 2.64 10.03
CA ARG A 258 -26.09 1.42 9.22
C ARG A 258 -27.44 1.27 8.51
N GLU A 259 -27.39 1.11 7.19
CA GLU A 259 -28.57 0.82 6.38
C GLU A 259 -28.85 -0.68 6.39
N MET A 260 -30.12 -1.06 6.54
CA MET A 260 -30.59 -2.43 6.46
C MET A 260 -31.65 -2.61 5.41
N PRO A 261 -31.79 -3.83 4.88
CA PRO A 261 -32.82 -4.15 3.91
C PRO A 261 -34.21 -3.76 4.43
N PRO A 262 -35.09 -3.21 3.57
CA PRO A 262 -36.42 -2.78 3.99
C PRO A 262 -37.23 -3.96 4.55
N LEU A 263 -37.59 -3.86 5.84
CA LEU A 263 -38.50 -4.80 6.49
C LEU A 263 -39.97 -4.37 6.30
N PRO A 264 -40.94 -5.31 6.35
CA PRO A 264 -42.36 -4.98 6.15
C PRO A 264 -42.85 -3.91 7.13
N THR A 265 -43.53 -2.89 6.60
CA THR A 265 -43.78 -1.60 7.27
C THR A 265 -44.88 -1.58 8.33
N HIS A 266 -45.48 -2.72 8.69
CA HIS A 266 -46.75 -2.73 9.45
C HIS A 266 -46.73 -3.49 10.80
N SER A 267 -45.61 -4.09 11.19
CA SER A 267 -45.44 -4.71 12.51
C SER A 267 -43.96 -4.69 12.92
N SER A 268 -43.67 -4.68 14.22
CA SER A 268 -42.30 -4.94 14.69
C SER A 268 -41.80 -6.24 14.05
N PRO A 269 -40.65 -6.23 13.34
CA PRO A 269 -40.17 -7.42 12.66
C PRO A 269 -39.95 -8.53 13.69
N ASP A 270 -40.48 -9.71 13.40
CA ASP A 270 -40.21 -10.87 14.24
C ASP A 270 -38.71 -11.21 14.17
N PHE A 271 -38.19 -11.84 15.22
CA PHE A 271 -36.78 -12.17 15.39
C PHE A 271 -36.17 -12.81 14.13
N ILE A 272 -36.91 -13.69 13.46
CA ILE A 272 -36.46 -14.38 12.25
C ILE A 272 -36.27 -13.43 11.06
N GLN A 273 -37.16 -12.43 10.92
CA GLN A 273 -37.02 -11.43 9.86
C GLN A 273 -35.81 -10.53 10.12
N GLN A 274 -35.61 -10.13 11.37
CA GLN A 274 -34.43 -9.36 11.77
C GLN A 274 -33.14 -10.16 11.55
N PHE A 275 -33.14 -11.43 11.96
CA PHE A 275 -32.00 -12.35 11.77
C PHE A 275 -31.65 -12.49 10.28
N ALA A 276 -32.64 -12.72 9.42
CA ALA A 276 -32.42 -12.86 7.97
C ALA A 276 -31.84 -11.59 7.32
N ALA A 277 -32.30 -10.41 7.76
CA ALA A 277 -31.75 -9.12 7.32
C ALA A 277 -30.32 -8.90 7.83
N THR A 278 -30.02 -9.30 9.08
CA THR A 278 -28.67 -9.23 9.65
C THR A 278 -27.71 -10.15 8.89
N VAL A 279 -28.12 -11.37 8.55
CA VAL A 279 -27.33 -12.29 7.71
C VAL A 279 -27.03 -11.67 6.35
N GLU A 280 -28.00 -11.02 5.71
CA GLU A 280 -27.81 -10.34 4.42
C GLU A 280 -26.76 -9.21 4.52
N HIS A 281 -26.93 -8.32 5.50
CA HIS A 281 -26.03 -7.19 5.73
C HIS A 281 -24.58 -7.65 5.95
N TYR A 282 -24.36 -8.62 6.84
CA TYR A 282 -23.01 -9.11 7.12
C TYR A 282 -22.45 -10.01 6.02
N SER A 283 -23.29 -10.66 5.20
CA SER A 283 -22.80 -11.35 3.99
C SER A 283 -22.09 -10.37 3.06
N ALA A 284 -22.74 -9.24 2.75
CA ALA A 284 -22.15 -8.20 1.90
C ALA A 284 -20.85 -7.63 2.49
N MET A 285 -20.80 -7.44 3.82
CA MET A 285 -19.59 -6.99 4.51
C MET A 285 -18.44 -8.00 4.38
N PHE A 286 -18.69 -9.29 4.64
CA PHE A 286 -17.67 -10.35 4.55
C PHE A 286 -17.20 -10.58 3.11
N GLU A 287 -18.11 -10.53 2.13
CA GLU A 287 -17.78 -10.59 0.70
C GLU A 287 -16.92 -9.40 0.26
N SER A 288 -17.22 -8.19 0.76
CA SER A 288 -16.40 -7.00 0.45
C SER A 288 -14.97 -7.11 0.99
N LEU A 289 -14.81 -7.69 2.18
CA LEU A 289 -13.50 -7.94 2.79
C LEU A 289 -12.75 -9.07 2.08
N GLU A 290 -13.45 -10.10 1.62
CA GLU A 290 -12.85 -11.17 0.79
C GLU A 290 -12.35 -10.66 -0.56
N ALA A 291 -13.11 -9.78 -1.20
CA ALA A 291 -12.73 -9.20 -2.49
C ALA A 291 -11.48 -8.31 -2.40
N THR A 292 -11.18 -7.77 -1.21
CA THR A 292 -10.10 -6.80 -1.00
C THR A 292 -8.87 -7.39 -0.31
N PHE A 293 -9.02 -8.47 0.47
CA PHE A 293 -7.94 -9.06 1.26
C PHE A 293 -7.71 -10.55 0.95
N PRO A 294 -6.45 -11.00 0.92
CA PRO A 294 -6.14 -12.42 0.74
C PRO A 294 -6.67 -13.26 1.92
N PRO A 295 -6.97 -14.57 1.71
CA PRO A 295 -7.48 -15.48 2.75
C PRO A 295 -6.67 -15.50 4.05
N TRP A 296 -5.36 -15.27 3.97
CA TRP A 296 -4.42 -15.35 5.10
C TRP A 296 -4.20 -14.01 5.82
N SER A 297 -5.01 -12.98 5.53
CA SER A 297 -4.87 -11.67 6.18
C SER A 297 -5.32 -11.73 7.64
N ARG A 298 -4.35 -11.60 8.55
CA ARG A 298 -4.62 -11.47 9.99
C ARG A 298 -5.45 -10.23 10.30
N GLU A 299 -5.25 -9.14 9.55
CA GLU A 299 -6.00 -7.90 9.74
C GLU A 299 -7.49 -8.09 9.46
N ARG A 300 -7.81 -8.75 8.34
CA ARG A 300 -9.18 -9.12 8.00
C ARG A 300 -9.79 -10.01 9.08
N SER A 301 -9.07 -11.07 9.48
CA SER A 301 -9.55 -12.00 10.50
C SER A 301 -9.85 -11.31 11.83
N GLU A 302 -9.00 -10.38 12.27
CA GLU A 302 -9.22 -9.62 13.50
C GLU A 302 -10.49 -8.76 13.39
N VAL A 303 -10.72 -8.07 12.27
CA VAL A 303 -11.96 -7.29 12.06
C VAL A 303 -13.19 -8.19 11.99
N GLU A 304 -13.14 -9.29 11.23
CA GLU A 304 -14.26 -10.24 11.10
C GLU A 304 -14.62 -10.88 12.45
N GLN A 305 -13.64 -11.18 13.30
CA GLN A 305 -13.85 -11.87 14.57
C GLN A 305 -14.13 -10.92 15.74
N SER A 306 -13.34 -9.87 15.88
CA SER A 306 -13.35 -8.97 17.05
C SER A 306 -14.26 -7.77 16.86
N TRP A 307 -14.44 -7.25 15.64
CA TRP A 307 -15.36 -6.13 15.39
C TRP A 307 -16.72 -6.64 14.91
N LEU A 308 -16.78 -7.18 13.69
CA LEU A 308 -18.02 -7.65 13.07
C LEU A 308 -18.65 -8.81 13.84
N GLY A 309 -17.85 -9.77 14.32
CA GLY A 309 -18.32 -10.88 15.14
C GLY A 309 -19.03 -10.43 16.42
N ARG A 310 -18.55 -9.34 17.04
CA ARG A 310 -19.21 -8.75 18.22
C ARG A 310 -20.51 -8.05 17.86
N GLU A 311 -20.54 -7.28 16.77
CA GLU A 311 -21.79 -6.65 16.31
C GLU A 311 -22.85 -7.71 15.96
N ILE A 312 -22.45 -8.79 15.27
CA ILE A 312 -23.31 -9.95 14.96
C ILE A 312 -23.82 -10.57 16.26
N GLN A 313 -22.94 -10.77 17.25
CA GLN A 313 -23.33 -11.30 18.55
C GLN A 313 -24.33 -10.38 19.27
N GLY A 314 -24.10 -9.06 19.29
CA GLY A 314 -25.01 -8.08 19.88
C GLY A 314 -26.40 -8.12 19.22
N ALA A 315 -26.42 -8.15 17.89
CA ALA A 315 -27.65 -8.20 17.09
C ALA A 315 -28.44 -9.50 17.29
N VAL A 316 -27.77 -10.65 17.42
CA VAL A 316 -28.42 -11.97 17.52
C VAL A 316 -28.74 -12.34 18.96
N ALA A 317 -27.86 -12.08 19.93
CA ALA A 317 -28.03 -12.48 21.33
C ALA A 317 -28.90 -11.50 22.15
N GLY A 318 -29.24 -10.33 21.60
CA GLY A 318 -30.21 -9.40 22.20
C GLY A 318 -29.66 -8.51 23.32
N GLY A 319 -28.33 -8.37 23.42
CA GLY A 319 -27.68 -7.52 24.42
C GLY A 319 -27.62 -6.03 24.05
N GLU A 320 -27.66 -5.72 22.76
CA GLU A 320 -27.75 -4.35 22.27
C GLU A 320 -29.06 -4.23 21.49
N SER A 321 -29.97 -3.38 21.96
CA SER A 321 -31.23 -3.08 21.29
C SER A 321 -30.98 -2.22 20.05
N HIS A 322 -30.19 -2.75 19.11
CA HIS A 322 -30.00 -2.14 17.82
C HIS A 322 -31.30 -2.26 17.04
N ARG A 323 -32.02 -1.14 16.92
CA ARG A 323 -33.10 -1.05 15.95
C ARG A 323 -32.51 -0.71 14.60
N TRP A 324 -32.22 -1.78 13.88
CA TRP A 324 -31.73 -1.79 12.52
C TRP A 324 -32.78 -1.37 11.47
N SER A 325 -34.02 -1.00 11.86
CA SER A 325 -35.16 -0.89 10.94
C SER A 325 -35.76 0.51 10.81
N GLU A 326 -35.11 1.55 11.32
CA GLU A 326 -35.69 2.89 11.27
C GLU A 326 -35.32 3.61 9.98
N LYS A 327 -36.34 4.17 9.32
CA LYS A 327 -36.14 5.19 8.30
C LYS A 327 -35.64 6.44 9.02
N TRP A 328 -34.34 6.54 9.30
CA TRP A 328 -33.71 7.65 10.04
C TRP A 328 -34.16 9.01 9.53
N GLU A 329 -34.30 9.15 8.22
CA GLU A 329 -34.84 10.35 7.59
C GLU A 329 -36.28 10.67 8.03
N PHE A 330 -37.16 9.68 8.13
CA PHE A 330 -38.52 9.86 8.61
C PHE A 330 -38.56 10.27 10.09
N ALA A 331 -37.73 9.67 10.94
CA ALA A 331 -37.62 10.04 12.35
C ALA A 331 -37.15 11.50 12.49
N MET A 332 -36.11 11.89 11.74
CA MET A 332 -35.60 13.26 11.68
C MET A 332 -36.67 14.25 11.19
N ARG A 333 -37.39 13.92 10.11
CA ARG A 333 -38.49 14.76 9.59
C ARG A 333 -39.64 14.89 10.60
N SER A 334 -39.98 13.81 11.29
CA SER A 334 -41.03 13.78 12.33
C SER A 334 -40.66 14.60 13.56
N ALA A 335 -39.36 14.76 13.84
CA ALA A 335 -38.84 15.65 14.88
C ALA A 335 -38.69 17.13 14.42
N GLY A 336 -39.01 17.44 13.15
CA GLY A 336 -38.97 18.80 12.61
C GLY A 336 -37.65 19.21 11.94
N PHE A 337 -36.77 18.25 11.63
CA PHE A 337 -35.59 18.52 10.80
C PHE A 337 -35.93 18.53 9.31
N LYS A 338 -35.13 19.25 8.54
CA LYS A 338 -35.21 19.30 7.08
C LYS A 338 -33.91 18.74 6.51
N SER A 339 -34.03 17.83 5.54
CA SER A 339 -32.87 17.26 4.85
C SER A 339 -32.16 18.33 4.02
N ILE A 340 -30.84 18.36 4.11
CA ILE A 340 -29.94 19.18 3.29
C ILE A 340 -29.36 18.24 2.24
N PRO A 341 -29.60 18.47 0.94
CA PRO A 341 -29.00 17.62 -0.09
C PRO A 341 -27.47 17.74 -0.02
N PRO A 342 -26.73 16.65 -0.24
CA PRO A 342 -25.29 16.70 -0.34
C PRO A 342 -24.90 17.69 -1.46
N SER A 343 -23.94 18.59 -1.21
CA SER A 343 -23.40 19.50 -2.24
C SER A 343 -22.82 18.71 -3.42
N SER A 344 -22.70 19.31 -4.61
CA SER A 344 -22.10 18.63 -5.78
C SER A 344 -20.66 18.13 -5.55
N GLU A 345 -19.95 18.65 -4.55
CA GLU A 345 -18.62 18.22 -4.13
C GLU A 345 -18.66 16.97 -3.22
N SER A 346 -19.76 16.74 -2.50
CA SER A 346 -19.97 15.55 -1.67
C SER A 346 -20.48 14.32 -2.45
N GLY A 347 -21.08 14.54 -3.63
CA GLY A 347 -21.54 13.48 -4.54
C GLY A 347 -20.46 12.94 -5.49
N SER A 348 -19.30 13.60 -5.59
CA SER A 348 -18.11 13.03 -6.21
C SER A 348 -17.48 12.03 -5.26
N SER A 349 -17.83 10.74 -5.39
CA SER A 349 -17.05 9.66 -4.77
C SER A 349 -15.54 9.88 -5.00
N PRO A 350 -14.67 9.54 -4.04
CA PRO A 350 -13.23 9.61 -4.21
C PRO A 350 -12.83 8.63 -5.32
N SER A 351 -12.69 9.16 -6.53
CA SER A 351 -12.47 8.37 -7.74
C SER A 351 -11.01 7.93 -7.75
N ILE A 352 -10.75 6.72 -7.27
CA ILE A 352 -9.55 5.97 -7.63
C ILE A 352 -9.74 5.53 -9.07
N THR A 353 -9.19 6.30 -10.01
CA THR A 353 -9.27 6.05 -11.45
C THR A 353 -8.52 4.77 -11.81
N GLN A 354 -9.23 3.69 -12.14
CA GLN A 354 -8.65 2.53 -12.82
C GLN A 354 -8.47 2.82 -14.33
N PRO A 355 -7.34 2.44 -14.97
CA PRO A 355 -7.17 2.61 -16.41
C PRO A 355 -7.82 1.47 -17.22
N HIS A 356 -8.55 1.86 -18.26
CA HIS A 356 -9.17 0.99 -19.27
C HIS A 356 -8.17 0.12 -20.04
N THR A 357 -8.52 -1.15 -20.23
CA THR A 357 -7.97 -2.09 -21.22
C THR A 357 -8.51 -1.81 -22.63
N ILE A 358 -7.63 -1.77 -23.64
CA ILE A 358 -7.99 -1.77 -25.07
C ILE A 358 -7.28 -2.94 -25.76
N SER A 359 -8.05 -3.76 -26.47
CA SER A 359 -7.60 -4.90 -27.29
C SER A 359 -7.12 -4.47 -28.69
N PRO A 360 -6.22 -5.20 -29.38
CA PRO A 360 -5.68 -4.81 -30.69
C PRO A 360 -6.44 -5.42 -31.88
N SER A 361 -6.49 -4.69 -33.00
CA SER A 361 -6.89 -5.19 -34.33
C SER A 361 -5.74 -5.13 -35.34
N LYS A 362 -5.73 -6.07 -36.30
CA LYS A 362 -4.64 -6.42 -37.24
C LYS A 362 -4.68 -5.65 -38.57
N SER A 363 -3.51 -5.53 -39.21
CA SER A 363 -3.16 -5.66 -40.67
C SER A 363 -2.09 -4.61 -41.05
N SER A 364 -1.12 -4.75 -41.98
CA SER A 364 -0.64 -5.78 -42.93
C SER A 364 0.81 -5.38 -43.36
N ILE A 365 1.65 -6.35 -43.74
CA ILE A 365 3.12 -6.21 -43.91
C ILE A 365 3.52 -5.69 -45.31
N ILE A 366 4.45 -4.72 -45.37
CA ILE A 366 5.32 -4.42 -46.52
C ILE A 366 6.76 -4.39 -46.01
N HIS A 367 7.69 -5.09 -46.66
CA HIS A 367 9.10 -5.16 -46.24
C HIS A 367 9.86 -3.89 -46.62
N GLU A 368 10.17 -3.05 -45.63
CA GLU A 368 11.12 -1.94 -45.72
C GLU A 368 12.39 -2.28 -44.94
N GLU A 369 13.55 -2.33 -45.61
CA GLU A 369 14.84 -2.55 -44.96
C GLU A 369 15.49 -1.21 -44.58
N ILE A 370 15.74 -1.01 -43.29
CA ILE A 370 16.41 0.17 -42.73
C ILE A 370 17.89 -0.15 -42.63
N VAL A 371 18.72 0.51 -43.44
CA VAL A 371 20.18 0.36 -43.36
C VAL A 371 20.74 1.51 -42.55
N ASP A 372 21.27 1.21 -41.37
CA ASP A 372 22.04 2.13 -40.54
C ASP A 372 23.51 2.09 -40.99
N ILE A 373 24.03 3.19 -41.55
CA ILE A 373 25.42 3.28 -42.01
C ILE A 373 26.19 4.18 -41.06
N GLY A 374 26.67 3.58 -39.96
CA GLY A 374 27.67 4.19 -39.10
C GLY A 374 29.04 4.20 -39.78
N GLY A 375 29.49 5.37 -40.25
CA GLY A 375 30.83 5.57 -40.82
C GLY A 375 31.45 6.87 -40.33
N LYS A 376 32.59 6.77 -39.64
CA LYS A 376 33.36 7.86 -39.03
C LYS A 376 33.75 8.95 -40.06
N ARG A 377 33.29 10.19 -39.86
CA ARG A 377 34.04 11.43 -40.20
C ARG A 377 33.50 12.63 -39.40
N LYS A 378 34.41 13.44 -38.85
CA LYS A 378 34.13 14.61 -38.00
C LYS A 378 33.69 15.85 -38.81
N LYS A 379 32.74 16.60 -38.21
CA LYS A 379 32.37 18.02 -38.39
C LYS A 379 31.65 18.43 -39.69
N VAL A 380 30.31 18.30 -39.72
CA VAL A 380 29.24 19.33 -39.91
C VAL A 380 27.95 18.68 -39.37
N ALA A 381 26.96 19.46 -38.89
CA ALA A 381 25.68 18.94 -38.40
C ALA A 381 25.11 17.90 -39.36
N ASP A 382 24.95 16.67 -38.88
CA ASP A 382 24.60 15.52 -39.71
C ASP A 382 23.14 15.66 -40.17
N VAL A 383 22.93 16.08 -41.43
CA VAL A 383 21.60 16.32 -42.02
C VAL A 383 20.71 15.07 -41.93
N TRP A 384 21.31 13.88 -41.81
CA TRP A 384 20.63 12.60 -41.63
C TRP A 384 20.03 12.41 -40.23
N SER A 385 20.37 13.22 -39.25
CA SER A 385 19.65 13.25 -37.96
C SER A 385 18.18 13.70 -38.11
N HIS A 386 17.85 14.39 -39.21
CA HIS A 386 16.52 14.95 -39.47
C HIS A 386 15.75 14.24 -40.59
N ALA A 387 16.33 13.18 -41.18
CA ALA A 387 15.69 12.45 -42.27
C ALA A 387 16.21 11.01 -42.41
N LYS A 388 15.35 10.11 -42.87
CA LYS A 388 15.66 8.68 -43.07
C LYS A 388 15.97 8.40 -44.53
N LYS A 389 17.07 7.69 -44.82
CA LYS A 389 17.40 7.23 -46.17
C LYS A 389 16.67 5.93 -46.49
N ILE A 390 16.07 5.85 -47.66
CA ILE A 390 15.42 4.64 -48.19
C ILE A 390 15.99 4.34 -49.58
N ILE A 391 16.32 3.07 -49.80
CA ILE A 391 16.81 2.57 -51.08
C ILE A 391 15.72 1.65 -51.63
N ARG A 392 15.12 2.05 -52.75
CA ARG A 392 14.19 1.20 -53.51
C ARG A 392 14.99 0.35 -54.49
N ARG A 393 14.72 -0.95 -54.52
CA ARG A 393 15.32 -1.93 -55.44
C ARG A 393 14.23 -2.57 -56.30
N ASN A 394 14.56 -2.99 -57.52
CA ASN A 394 13.65 -3.79 -58.36
C ASN A 394 13.67 -5.28 -57.94
N ASP A 395 12.82 -6.10 -58.55
CA ASP A 395 12.73 -7.55 -58.32
C ASP A 395 14.02 -8.32 -58.63
N LYS A 396 15.00 -7.69 -59.30
CA LYS A 396 16.34 -8.22 -59.59
C LYS A 396 17.42 -7.70 -58.63
N ASN A 397 17.01 -7.03 -57.55
CA ASN A 397 17.84 -6.47 -56.50
C ASN A 397 18.75 -5.29 -56.95
N GLU A 398 18.47 -4.67 -58.09
CA GLU A 398 19.17 -3.48 -58.58
C GLU A 398 18.53 -2.21 -58.00
N VAL A 399 19.35 -1.25 -57.58
CA VAL A 399 18.88 0.01 -56.96
C VAL A 399 18.19 0.90 -57.99
N THR A 400 16.89 1.10 -57.85
CA THR A 400 16.07 1.91 -58.76
C THR A 400 15.97 3.37 -58.32
N ALA A 401 15.91 3.63 -57.01
CA ALA A 401 15.91 4.99 -56.48
C ALA A 401 16.47 5.04 -55.05
N VAL A 402 17.18 6.13 -54.74
CA VAL A 402 17.58 6.47 -53.37
C VAL A 402 16.86 7.75 -53.01
N VAL A 403 15.99 7.66 -52.01
CA VAL A 403 15.14 8.76 -51.54
C VAL A 403 15.39 9.00 -50.06
N ALA A 404 15.27 10.23 -49.62
CA ALA A 404 15.31 10.61 -48.22
C ALA A 404 13.92 11.08 -47.79
N ILE A 405 13.42 10.55 -46.68
CA ILE A 405 12.14 10.94 -46.09
C ILE A 405 12.41 11.86 -44.91
N CYS A 406 11.86 13.07 -44.98
CA CYS A 406 11.93 14.02 -43.86
C CYS A 406 11.17 13.49 -42.64
N ASN A 407 11.80 13.47 -41.47
CA ASN A 407 11.20 12.91 -40.26
C ASN A 407 9.95 13.68 -39.80
N TYR A 408 9.82 14.95 -40.18
CA TYR A 408 8.78 15.87 -39.70
C TYR A 408 7.56 15.98 -40.64
N CYS A 409 7.77 16.24 -41.92
CA CYS A 409 6.68 16.41 -42.88
C CYS A 409 6.39 15.15 -43.72
N LYS A 410 7.25 14.13 -43.62
CA LYS A 410 7.18 12.88 -44.38
C LYS A 410 7.28 13.05 -45.92
N ALA A 411 7.70 14.20 -46.41
CA ALA A 411 7.95 14.41 -47.84
C ALA A 411 9.17 13.58 -48.30
N GLU A 412 9.05 12.95 -49.46
CA GLU A 412 10.14 12.23 -50.13
C GLU A 412 10.98 13.22 -50.95
N VAL A 413 12.28 13.26 -50.69
CA VAL A 413 13.25 14.11 -51.41
C VAL A 413 14.25 13.19 -52.12
N PRO A 414 14.58 13.43 -53.40
CA PRO A 414 15.59 12.64 -54.10
C PRO A 414 16.96 12.73 -53.42
N ALA A 415 17.65 11.61 -53.26
CA ALA A 415 18.99 11.55 -52.67
C ALA A 415 19.93 10.73 -53.56
N ARG A 416 20.36 11.30 -54.70
CA ARG A 416 21.20 10.58 -55.68
C ARG A 416 22.66 10.54 -55.21
N SER A 417 23.21 9.33 -55.01
CA SER A 417 24.51 9.14 -54.35
C SER A 417 25.76 9.54 -55.15
N LYS A 418 25.66 9.84 -56.44
CA LYS A 418 26.84 10.08 -57.30
C LYS A 418 26.93 11.47 -57.94
N THR A 419 25.91 12.31 -57.93
CA THR A 419 25.92 13.58 -58.70
C THR A 419 25.44 14.83 -57.97
N HIS A 420 24.75 14.73 -56.84
CA HIS A 420 24.39 15.89 -56.01
C HIS A 420 24.59 15.55 -54.53
N GLY A 421 25.31 16.41 -53.80
CA GLY A 421 25.55 16.25 -52.35
C GLY A 421 24.26 16.40 -51.52
N ASN A 422 24.37 16.35 -50.19
CA ASN A 422 23.27 16.46 -49.21
C ASN A 422 22.47 17.80 -49.26
N ASN A 423 22.61 18.58 -50.33
CA ASN A 423 22.07 19.94 -50.48
C ASN A 423 20.55 19.95 -50.64
N ASP A 424 19.97 18.96 -51.32
CA ASP A 424 18.51 18.92 -51.54
C ASP A 424 17.76 18.64 -50.25
N ILE A 425 18.29 17.72 -49.44
CA ILE A 425 17.73 17.38 -48.13
C ILE A 425 17.98 18.49 -47.10
N ASP A 426 19.16 19.10 -47.09
CA ASP A 426 19.47 20.25 -46.23
C ASP A 426 18.58 21.47 -46.59
N GLY A 427 18.40 21.73 -47.88
CA GLY A 427 17.50 22.77 -48.38
C GLY A 427 16.04 22.53 -48.00
N HIS A 428 15.59 21.28 -48.04
CA HIS A 428 14.26 20.90 -47.55
C HIS A 428 14.14 21.08 -46.03
N VAL A 429 15.09 20.56 -45.25
CA VAL A 429 15.07 20.61 -43.78
C VAL A 429 15.03 22.06 -43.27
N LYS A 430 15.72 22.99 -43.94
CA LYS A 430 15.72 24.43 -43.63
C LYS A 430 14.42 25.18 -43.98
N LYS A 431 13.63 24.66 -44.94
CA LYS A 431 12.36 25.28 -45.39
C LYS A 431 11.11 24.54 -44.91
N CYS A 432 11.28 23.36 -44.29
CA CYS A 432 10.17 22.54 -43.84
C CYS A 432 9.38 23.25 -42.73
N LYS A 433 8.11 23.58 -43.03
CA LYS A 433 7.18 24.25 -42.08
C LYS A 433 6.83 23.39 -40.86
N LYS A 434 6.89 22.05 -40.99
CA LYS A 434 6.63 21.10 -39.90
C LYS A 434 7.89 20.78 -39.08
N ASN A 435 9.05 21.32 -39.43
CA ASN A 435 10.28 21.14 -38.65
C ASN A 435 10.23 22.03 -37.40
N PRO A 436 10.25 21.47 -36.18
CA PRO A 436 10.23 22.23 -34.93
C PRO A 436 11.38 23.24 -34.82
N HIS A 437 12.51 22.97 -35.49
CA HIS A 437 13.66 23.87 -35.51
C HIS A 437 13.48 25.12 -36.40
N ASN A 438 12.49 25.13 -37.30
CA ASN A 438 12.17 26.27 -38.16
C ASN A 438 10.89 27.00 -37.76
N ALA A 439 10.08 26.41 -36.88
CA ALA A 439 8.71 26.83 -36.60
C ALA A 439 8.61 28.07 -35.68
N VAL A 440 9.64 28.92 -35.59
CA VAL A 440 9.58 30.19 -34.87
C VAL A 440 10.09 31.33 -35.73
N LYS A 441 9.31 31.68 -36.75
CA LYS A 441 9.31 33.03 -37.34
C LYS A 441 7.89 33.59 -37.46
N SER A 442 6.99 33.25 -36.56
CA SER A 442 5.66 33.86 -36.47
C SER A 442 5.05 33.53 -35.10
N GLY A 443 5.12 34.44 -34.14
CA GLY A 443 4.50 34.24 -32.82
C GLY A 443 5.23 35.03 -31.74
N SER A 444 4.56 36.06 -31.24
CA SER A 444 5.02 37.04 -30.25
C SER A 444 5.19 36.46 -28.84
N SER A 445 6.26 35.71 -28.61
CA SER A 445 6.70 35.37 -27.24
C SER A 445 8.19 35.66 -27.13
N GLN A 446 8.55 36.55 -26.20
CA GLN A 446 9.93 36.92 -25.93
C GLN A 446 10.73 35.65 -25.58
N PRO A 447 11.92 35.42 -26.19
CA PRO A 447 12.75 34.28 -25.84
C PRO A 447 13.28 34.44 -24.42
N ILE A 448 13.15 33.40 -23.58
CA ILE A 448 13.87 33.31 -22.31
C ILE A 448 15.36 33.20 -22.67
N LEU A 449 16.18 34.16 -22.23
CA LEU A 449 17.62 34.17 -22.51
C LEU A 449 18.36 33.47 -21.37
N THR A 450 19.24 32.53 -21.73
CA THR A 450 20.16 31.88 -20.77
C THR A 450 21.60 32.23 -21.11
N GLN A 451 22.43 32.42 -20.10
CA GLN A 451 23.86 32.63 -20.28
C GLN A 451 24.57 31.28 -20.49
N SER A 452 25.30 31.16 -21.60
CA SER A 452 26.16 29.99 -21.84
C SER A 452 27.45 30.11 -21.01
N SER A 453 27.81 29.03 -20.32
CA SER A 453 28.84 28.99 -19.26
C SER A 453 30.29 29.35 -19.66
N MET A 454 30.58 29.85 -20.87
CA MET A 454 31.96 30.25 -21.21
C MET A 454 32.15 31.54 -22.02
N ASN A 455 31.11 32.18 -22.59
CA ASN A 455 31.31 33.33 -23.49
C ASN A 455 30.35 34.53 -23.29
N ASN A 456 29.59 34.61 -22.19
CA ASN A 456 28.59 35.67 -21.94
C ASN A 456 27.56 35.92 -23.07
N ALA A 457 27.47 35.02 -24.05
CA ALA A 457 26.49 35.10 -25.12
C ALA A 457 25.14 34.64 -24.59
N LEU A 458 24.14 35.54 -24.65
CA LEU A 458 22.74 35.25 -24.36
C LEU A 458 22.16 34.41 -25.49
N THR A 459 21.79 33.18 -25.20
CA THR A 459 21.16 32.28 -26.15
C THR A 459 19.68 32.06 -25.78
N PRO A 460 18.79 31.91 -26.77
CA PRO A 460 17.40 31.57 -26.50
C PRO A 460 17.31 30.16 -25.90
N HIS A 461 16.73 30.06 -24.71
CA HIS A 461 16.45 28.80 -24.03
C HIS A 461 15.23 28.13 -24.66
N ILE A 462 15.44 26.95 -25.24
CA ILE A 462 14.38 26.11 -25.80
C ILE A 462 14.26 24.87 -24.92
N PHE A 463 13.12 24.74 -24.26
CA PHE A 463 12.81 23.58 -23.43
C PHE A 463 12.80 22.29 -24.28
N CYS A 464 13.44 21.23 -23.77
CA CYS A 464 13.47 19.91 -24.38
C CYS A 464 13.12 18.84 -23.35
N GLN A 465 11.92 18.27 -23.47
CA GLN A 465 11.40 17.21 -22.60
C GLN A 465 12.41 16.09 -22.37
N LYS A 466 12.97 15.54 -23.46
CA LYS A 466 13.89 14.39 -23.40
C LYS A 466 15.17 14.70 -22.63
N LYS A 467 15.72 15.91 -22.76
CA LYS A 467 16.94 16.31 -22.04
C LYS A 467 16.70 16.37 -20.54
N LEU A 468 15.54 16.88 -20.11
CA LEU A 468 15.21 16.94 -18.69
C LEU A 468 14.90 15.55 -18.14
N GLU A 469 14.20 14.69 -18.88
CA GLU A 469 14.01 13.27 -18.53
C GLU A 469 15.34 12.54 -18.30
N ASP A 470 16.31 12.71 -19.20
CA ASP A 470 17.63 12.08 -19.05
C ASP A 470 18.38 12.60 -17.82
N LYS A 471 18.18 13.87 -17.43
CA LYS A 471 18.73 14.42 -16.19
C LYS A 471 18.02 13.89 -14.94
N VAL A 472 16.71 13.69 -15.00
CA VAL A 472 15.94 13.04 -13.92
C VAL A 472 16.37 11.58 -13.75
N VAL A 473 16.61 10.84 -14.85
CA VAL A 473 17.16 9.48 -14.81
C VAL A 473 18.56 9.48 -14.17
N ALA A 474 19.41 10.43 -14.53
CA ALA A 474 20.73 10.56 -13.92
C ALA A 474 20.65 10.88 -12.42
N PHE A 475 19.71 11.74 -11.99
CA PHE A 475 19.43 12.03 -10.58
C PHE A 475 19.01 10.74 -9.83
N VAL A 476 18.06 9.99 -10.39
CA VAL A 476 17.59 8.72 -9.81
C VAL A 476 18.73 7.72 -9.62
N ILE A 477 19.64 7.62 -10.60
CA ILE A 477 20.76 6.67 -10.54
C ILE A 477 21.87 7.13 -9.59
N LYS A 478 22.29 8.40 -9.69
CA LYS A 478 23.42 8.93 -8.93
C LYS A 478 23.12 9.06 -7.44
N ASP A 479 21.91 9.48 -7.13
CA ASP A 479 21.49 9.78 -5.77
C ASP A 479 20.67 8.61 -5.18
N GLU A 480 20.65 7.48 -5.89
CA GLU A 480 19.99 6.22 -5.51
C GLU A 480 18.51 6.40 -5.11
N MET A 481 17.81 7.31 -5.78
CA MET A 481 16.44 7.65 -5.43
C MET A 481 15.45 6.54 -5.83
N PRO A 482 14.42 6.26 -5.02
CA PRO A 482 13.34 5.37 -5.42
C PRO A 482 12.63 5.89 -6.69
N PHE A 483 12.22 5.00 -7.61
CA PHE A 483 11.51 5.42 -8.84
C PHE A 483 10.21 6.20 -8.59
N ARG A 484 9.61 6.06 -7.38
CA ARG A 484 8.44 6.83 -6.96
C ARG A 484 8.74 8.31 -6.66
N VAL A 485 10.02 8.72 -6.58
CA VAL A 485 10.41 10.09 -6.23
C VAL A 485 9.76 11.12 -7.15
N VAL A 486 9.60 10.80 -8.43
CA VAL A 486 8.99 11.68 -9.43
C VAL A 486 7.48 11.88 -9.25
N GLU A 487 6.85 11.03 -8.44
CA GLU A 487 5.43 11.10 -8.08
C GLU A 487 5.22 11.77 -6.71
N GLY A 488 6.29 12.08 -5.98
CA GLY A 488 6.22 12.74 -4.68
C GLY A 488 5.86 14.22 -4.81
N ALA A 489 4.99 14.70 -3.91
CA ALA A 489 4.49 16.08 -3.93
C ALA A 489 5.62 17.12 -4.01
N GLY A 490 6.67 17.00 -3.18
CA GLY A 490 7.79 17.94 -3.19
C GLY A 490 8.57 17.99 -4.52
N PHE A 491 8.79 16.85 -5.18
CA PHE A 491 9.43 16.84 -6.50
C PHE A 491 8.52 17.45 -7.56
N VAL A 492 7.23 17.15 -7.50
CA VAL A 492 6.22 17.65 -8.42
C VAL A 492 6.10 19.18 -8.32
N ASP A 493 6.02 19.71 -7.10
CA ASP A 493 5.87 21.15 -6.87
C ASP A 493 7.14 21.91 -7.26
N MET A 494 8.31 21.38 -6.91
CA MET A 494 9.59 21.92 -7.35
C MET A 494 9.71 21.96 -8.88
N MET A 495 9.31 20.90 -9.58
CA MET A 495 9.40 20.84 -11.05
C MET A 495 8.35 21.70 -11.75
N LYS A 496 7.15 21.84 -11.16
CA LYS A 496 6.13 22.77 -11.65
C LYS A 496 6.61 24.21 -11.58
N GLU A 497 7.31 24.59 -10.52
CA GLU A 497 7.88 25.94 -10.37
C GLU A 497 9.11 26.13 -11.27
N ALA A 498 10.03 25.17 -11.30
CA ALA A 498 11.28 25.28 -12.06
C ALA A 498 11.10 25.16 -13.58
N GLN A 499 10.17 24.31 -14.04
CA GLN A 499 9.88 24.13 -15.47
C GLN A 499 8.42 23.72 -15.69
N PRO A 500 7.49 24.69 -15.77
CA PRO A 500 6.06 24.42 -15.93
C PRO A 500 5.68 23.61 -17.19
N GLN A 501 6.53 23.65 -18.24
CA GLN A 501 6.28 22.91 -19.49
C GLN A 501 6.69 21.43 -19.40
N PHE A 502 7.35 21.01 -18.32
CA PHE A 502 7.82 19.65 -18.15
C PHE A 502 6.68 18.70 -17.81
N LYS A 503 6.45 17.72 -18.69
CA LYS A 503 5.50 16.64 -18.40
C LYS A 503 6.20 15.62 -17.53
N ILE A 504 5.94 15.65 -16.23
CA ILE A 504 6.59 14.77 -15.26
C ILE A 504 6.26 13.30 -15.60
N PRO A 505 7.25 12.45 -15.89
CA PRO A 505 7.03 11.04 -16.18
C PRO A 505 6.64 10.27 -14.91
N ASN A 506 5.77 9.26 -15.06
CA ASN A 506 5.45 8.36 -13.95
C ASN A 506 6.57 7.35 -13.66
N ARG A 507 6.49 6.66 -12.52
CA ARG A 507 7.53 5.69 -12.07
C ARG A 507 7.82 4.59 -13.09
N LYS A 508 6.80 4.12 -13.82
CA LYS A 508 6.96 3.07 -14.85
C LYS A 508 7.79 3.59 -16.02
N LYS A 509 7.55 4.83 -16.44
CA LYS A 509 8.30 5.47 -17.52
C LYS A 509 9.76 5.72 -17.12
N ILE A 510 10.01 6.19 -15.89
CA ILE A 510 11.38 6.33 -15.36
C ILE A 510 12.10 4.99 -15.35
N ALA A 511 11.48 3.92 -14.85
CA ALA A 511 12.08 2.59 -14.85
C ALA A 511 12.46 2.11 -16.26
N SER A 512 11.59 2.33 -17.25
CA SER A 512 11.89 2.04 -18.66
C SER A 512 13.09 2.85 -19.17
N LEU A 513 13.18 4.14 -18.85
CA LEU A 513 14.29 5.00 -19.30
C LEU A 513 15.62 4.63 -18.65
N VAL A 514 15.61 4.20 -17.39
CA VAL A 514 16.78 3.65 -16.70
C VAL A 514 17.27 2.37 -17.41
N TRP A 515 16.34 1.49 -17.80
CA TRP A 515 16.67 0.29 -18.55
C TRP A 515 17.28 0.60 -19.93
N ASP A 516 16.72 1.58 -20.65
CA ASP A 516 17.25 2.03 -21.95
C ASP A 516 18.69 2.55 -21.80
N LEU A 517 18.96 3.33 -20.75
CA LEU A 517 20.30 3.81 -20.45
C LEU A 517 21.27 2.67 -20.11
N TYR A 518 20.83 1.71 -19.28
CA TYR A 518 21.61 0.51 -18.97
C TYR A 518 21.95 -0.29 -20.22
N ALA A 519 20.97 -0.55 -21.09
CA ALA A 519 21.19 -1.31 -22.32
C ALA A 519 22.20 -0.61 -23.25
N LEU A 520 22.11 0.72 -23.33
CA LEU A 520 23.01 1.54 -24.13
C LEU A 520 24.44 1.56 -23.57
N GLU A 521 24.61 1.73 -22.26
CA GLU A 521 25.93 1.66 -21.61
C GLU A 521 26.50 0.22 -21.64
N MET A 522 25.67 -0.80 -21.45
CA MET A 522 26.05 -2.21 -21.61
C MET A 522 26.57 -2.47 -23.04
N ALA A 523 25.90 -1.95 -24.07
CA ALA A 523 26.36 -2.09 -25.45
C ALA A 523 27.70 -1.37 -25.70
N LYS A 524 27.87 -0.15 -25.16
CA LYS A 524 29.15 0.57 -25.21
C LYS A 524 30.26 -0.21 -24.51
N ILE A 525 30.01 -0.67 -23.29
CA ILE A 525 30.96 -1.46 -22.51
C ILE A 525 31.30 -2.75 -23.25
N LYS A 526 30.33 -3.50 -23.78
CA LYS A 526 30.57 -4.70 -24.62
C LYS A 526 31.40 -4.39 -25.87
N SER A 527 31.24 -3.21 -26.47
CA SER A 527 32.04 -2.81 -27.63
C SER A 527 33.49 -2.44 -27.30
N VAL A 528 33.75 -2.03 -26.06
CA VAL A 528 35.10 -1.71 -25.54
C VAL A 528 35.75 -2.97 -24.95
N ILE A 529 34.95 -3.82 -24.30
CA ILE A 529 35.32 -5.10 -23.70
C ILE A 529 35.05 -6.22 -24.72
N GLY A 530 35.76 -6.20 -25.85
CA GLY A 530 35.92 -7.39 -26.67
C GLY A 530 36.86 -8.36 -25.94
N ASP A 531 36.38 -9.02 -24.88
CA ASP A 531 37.24 -9.75 -23.94
C ASP A 531 37.54 -11.18 -24.43
N GLN A 532 38.67 -11.37 -25.13
CA GLN A 532 39.29 -12.69 -25.28
C GLN A 532 39.41 -13.44 -23.94
N ARG A 533 39.54 -12.70 -22.82
CA ARG A 533 39.60 -13.24 -21.44
C ARG A 533 38.28 -13.83 -20.94
N LEU A 534 37.14 -13.24 -21.30
CA LEU A 534 35.82 -13.75 -20.92
C LEU A 534 35.49 -15.02 -21.71
N ASP A 535 35.91 -15.07 -22.97
CA ASP A 535 35.77 -16.27 -23.80
C ASP A 535 36.68 -17.40 -23.28
N GLN A 536 37.93 -17.11 -22.92
CA GLN A 536 38.83 -18.06 -22.25
C GLN A 536 38.28 -18.56 -20.91
N PHE A 537 37.67 -17.68 -20.09
CA PHE A 537 37.01 -18.06 -18.85
C PHE A 537 35.85 -19.03 -19.09
N ARG A 538 35.01 -18.75 -20.10
CA ARG A 538 33.88 -19.61 -20.47
C ARG A 538 34.35 -20.96 -20.99
N GLU A 539 35.39 -21.01 -21.81
CA GLU A 539 36.00 -22.25 -22.29
C GLU A 539 36.53 -23.11 -21.13
N CYS A 540 37.26 -22.50 -20.19
CA CYS A 540 37.77 -23.20 -19.00
C CYS A 540 36.64 -23.71 -18.09
N ALA A 541 35.56 -22.94 -17.93
CA ALA A 541 34.38 -23.35 -17.16
C ALA A 541 33.65 -24.54 -17.82
N ILE A 542 33.56 -24.57 -19.15
CA ILE A 542 32.98 -25.70 -19.90
C ILE A 542 33.83 -26.96 -19.75
N LEU A 543 35.16 -26.84 -19.84
CA LEU A 543 36.09 -27.98 -19.68
C LEU A 543 35.97 -28.62 -18.29
N LEU A 544 35.69 -27.82 -17.26
CA LEU A 544 35.50 -28.27 -15.88
C LEU A 544 34.05 -28.70 -15.57
N LYS A 545 33.18 -28.82 -16.59
CA LYS A 545 31.77 -29.23 -16.50
C LYS A 545 30.93 -28.34 -15.55
N MET A 546 31.26 -27.05 -15.49
CA MET A 546 30.48 -26.07 -14.71
C MET A 546 29.32 -25.50 -15.55
N ASP A 547 28.29 -24.97 -14.88
CA ASP A 547 27.05 -24.53 -15.54
C ASP A 547 27.30 -23.36 -16.52
N LYS A 548 26.85 -23.54 -17.77
CA LYS A 548 27.12 -22.69 -18.96
C LYS A 548 26.59 -21.25 -18.83
N MET A 549 25.66 -21.00 -17.92
CA MET A 549 25.01 -19.69 -17.76
C MET A 549 25.56 -18.85 -16.60
N SER A 550 26.49 -19.38 -15.81
CA SER A 550 26.99 -18.68 -14.62
C SER A 550 28.24 -17.86 -14.95
N THR A 551 28.12 -16.53 -14.88
CA THR A 551 29.25 -15.59 -14.90
C THR A 551 29.46 -15.02 -13.51
N VAL A 552 30.71 -14.68 -13.17
CA VAL A 552 30.99 -13.95 -11.92
C VAL A 552 30.44 -12.53 -12.05
N PRO A 553 29.49 -12.09 -11.21
CA PRO A 553 28.97 -10.74 -11.27
C PRO A 553 30.03 -9.74 -10.81
N MET A 554 30.00 -8.52 -11.37
CA MET A 554 30.94 -7.47 -10.98
C MET A 554 30.61 -6.95 -9.58
N ASP A 555 31.64 -6.66 -8.79
CA ASP A 555 31.47 -6.06 -7.46
C ASP A 555 31.05 -4.59 -7.56
N VAL A 556 30.25 -4.17 -6.58
CA VAL A 556 29.94 -2.76 -6.31
C VAL A 556 30.56 -2.46 -4.94
N PRO A 557 31.73 -1.78 -4.89
CA PRO A 557 32.52 -1.64 -3.66
C PRO A 557 31.81 -0.94 -2.49
N THR A 558 30.67 -0.30 -2.75
CA THR A 558 29.84 0.37 -1.73
C THR A 558 28.72 -0.52 -1.17
N ARG A 559 28.57 -1.78 -1.63
CA ARG A 559 27.46 -2.67 -1.26
C ARG A 559 27.94 -4.09 -0.93
N TRP A 560 27.92 -4.43 0.36
CA TRP A 560 28.37 -5.75 0.85
C TRP A 560 27.64 -6.94 0.21
N ASN A 561 26.35 -6.80 -0.15
CA ASN A 561 25.60 -7.87 -0.84
C ASN A 561 26.12 -8.16 -2.25
N SER A 562 26.62 -7.12 -2.95
CA SER A 562 27.26 -7.28 -4.25
C SER A 562 28.59 -8.02 -4.09
N THR A 563 29.37 -7.64 -3.07
CA THR A 563 30.64 -8.27 -2.74
C THR A 563 30.47 -9.73 -2.33
N TYR A 564 29.46 -10.04 -1.51
CA TYR A 564 29.09 -11.41 -1.17
C TYR A 564 28.75 -12.23 -2.40
N THR A 565 27.86 -11.74 -3.26
CA THR A 565 27.41 -12.48 -4.45
C THR A 565 28.58 -12.71 -5.41
N MET A 566 29.43 -11.70 -5.61
CA MET A 566 30.65 -11.81 -6.42
C MET A 566 31.58 -12.88 -5.84
N LEU A 567 31.94 -12.81 -4.56
CA LEU A 567 32.87 -13.75 -3.93
C LEU A 567 32.31 -15.17 -3.83
N PHE A 568 31.02 -15.32 -3.51
CA PHE A 568 30.34 -16.62 -3.42
C PHE A 568 30.31 -17.33 -4.78
N VAL A 569 30.04 -16.59 -5.86
CA VAL A 569 30.07 -17.14 -7.22
C VAL A 569 31.53 -17.38 -7.67
N ALA A 570 32.45 -16.44 -7.41
CA ALA A 570 33.86 -16.59 -7.75
C ALA A 570 34.50 -17.82 -7.07
N TYR A 571 34.15 -18.09 -5.81
CA TYR A 571 34.63 -19.26 -5.07
C TYR A 571 34.22 -20.59 -5.73
N LYS A 572 33.00 -20.68 -6.28
CA LYS A 572 32.58 -21.86 -7.06
C LYS A 572 33.50 -22.08 -8.26
N PHE A 573 34.00 -21.00 -8.86
CA PHE A 573 34.90 -20.99 -9.99
C PHE A 573 36.40 -21.04 -9.64
N LYS A 574 36.77 -21.29 -8.38
CA LYS A 574 38.17 -21.39 -7.94
C LYS A 574 39.05 -22.26 -8.85
N LYS A 575 38.54 -23.42 -9.30
CA LYS A 575 39.25 -24.33 -10.21
C LYS A 575 39.46 -23.74 -11.62
N VAL A 576 38.51 -22.94 -12.10
CA VAL A 576 38.60 -22.23 -13.39
C VAL A 576 39.69 -21.17 -13.30
N PHE A 577 39.71 -20.36 -12.24
CA PHE A 577 40.76 -19.36 -12.03
C PHE A 577 42.15 -19.99 -11.87
N GLY A 578 42.26 -21.12 -11.18
CA GLY A 578 43.51 -21.87 -11.09
C GLY A 578 44.03 -22.33 -12.46
N ARG A 579 43.15 -22.86 -13.31
CA ARG A 579 43.51 -23.26 -14.69
C ARG A 579 43.86 -22.07 -15.59
N MET A 580 43.19 -20.93 -15.39
CA MET A 580 43.52 -19.70 -16.11
C MET A 580 44.87 -19.11 -15.69
N ALA A 581 45.28 -19.29 -14.43
CA ALA A 581 46.59 -18.85 -13.92
C ALA A 581 47.77 -19.61 -14.56
N GLU A 582 47.52 -20.72 -15.24
CA GLU A 582 48.52 -21.44 -16.03
C GLU A 582 48.72 -20.82 -17.44
N ASN A 583 47.83 -19.92 -17.87
CA ASN A 583 47.93 -19.23 -19.15
C ASN A 583 48.78 -17.95 -19.01
N ALA A 584 49.92 -17.91 -19.71
CA ALA A 584 50.86 -16.79 -19.69
C ALA A 584 50.20 -15.44 -20.04
N GLN A 585 49.27 -15.41 -21.00
CA GLN A 585 48.57 -14.17 -21.38
C GLN A 585 47.67 -13.61 -20.26
N PHE A 586 47.14 -14.48 -19.40
CA PHE A 586 46.34 -14.08 -18.26
C PHE A 586 47.22 -13.54 -17.12
N VAL A 587 48.41 -14.13 -16.94
CA VAL A 587 49.40 -13.67 -15.95
C VAL A 587 50.01 -12.33 -16.35
N GLU A 588 50.34 -12.13 -17.63
CA GLU A 588 50.90 -10.89 -18.19
C GLU A 588 50.01 -9.67 -17.91
N TYR A 589 48.69 -9.82 -17.93
CA TYR A 589 47.75 -8.74 -17.57
C TYR A 589 48.02 -8.16 -16.16
N PHE A 590 48.42 -9.00 -15.21
CA PHE A 590 48.72 -8.56 -13.84
C PHE A 590 50.10 -7.91 -13.71
N GLU A 591 50.96 -8.08 -14.71
CA GLU A 591 52.28 -7.46 -14.77
C GLU A 591 52.25 -6.06 -15.41
N GLU A 592 51.15 -5.70 -16.09
CA GLU A 592 50.92 -4.36 -16.64
C GLU A 592 50.81 -3.29 -15.54
N VAL A 593 51.46 -2.14 -15.76
CA VAL A 593 51.43 -1.00 -14.82
C VAL A 593 50.26 -0.09 -15.17
N ASP A 594 49.36 0.17 -14.21
CA ASP A 594 48.19 1.03 -14.45
C ASP A 594 48.63 2.51 -14.56
N GLY A 595 48.09 3.24 -15.54
CA GLY A 595 48.58 4.58 -15.94
C GLY A 595 48.34 5.72 -14.95
N SER A 596 47.58 5.49 -13.87
CA SER A 596 47.24 6.51 -12.85
C SER A 596 48.00 6.34 -11.53
N GLU A 597 48.43 5.12 -11.19
CA GLU A 597 49.19 4.84 -9.98
C GLU A 597 50.32 3.88 -10.33
N LYS A 598 51.58 4.27 -10.10
CA LYS A 598 52.79 3.47 -10.41
C LYS A 598 52.91 2.18 -9.57
N LYS A 599 51.92 1.30 -9.61
CA LYS A 599 51.87 0.01 -8.92
C LYS A 599 51.44 -1.08 -9.90
N LYS A 600 52.05 -2.27 -9.76
CA LYS A 600 51.61 -3.47 -10.49
C LYS A 600 50.21 -3.86 -10.03
N ARG A 601 49.39 -4.42 -10.93
CA ARG A 601 48.07 -4.97 -10.56
C ARG A 601 48.27 -6.16 -9.61
N VAL A 602 47.32 -6.38 -8.70
CA VAL A 602 47.37 -7.51 -7.77
C VAL A 602 47.21 -8.81 -8.57
N GLY A 603 48.16 -9.75 -8.42
CA GLY A 603 48.24 -10.99 -9.18
C GLY A 603 47.01 -11.90 -9.10
N PRO A 604 46.99 -13.00 -9.88
CA PRO A 604 45.86 -13.93 -9.88
C PRO A 604 45.63 -14.53 -8.48
N PRO A 605 44.37 -14.86 -8.11
CA PRO A 605 44.05 -15.30 -6.75
C PRO A 605 44.83 -16.57 -6.35
N MET A 606 45.61 -16.49 -5.28
CA MET A 606 46.36 -17.62 -4.72
C MET A 606 45.53 -18.41 -3.71
N GLU A 607 46.00 -19.59 -3.30
CA GLU A 607 45.29 -20.43 -2.32
C GLU A 607 44.97 -19.68 -1.01
N LYS A 608 45.91 -18.86 -0.52
CA LYS A 608 45.72 -17.99 0.65
C LYS A 608 44.63 -16.94 0.44
N ASP A 609 44.43 -16.46 -0.78
CA ASP A 609 43.38 -15.50 -1.11
C ASP A 609 42.01 -16.18 -1.12
N TRP A 610 41.94 -17.45 -1.54
CA TRP A 610 40.73 -18.26 -1.46
C TRP A 610 40.34 -18.63 -0.03
N GLU A 611 41.32 -18.90 0.84
CA GLU A 611 41.10 -19.12 2.28
C GLU A 611 40.49 -17.86 2.92
N LYS A 612 41.07 -16.68 2.65
CA LYS A 612 40.50 -15.41 3.08
C LYS A 612 39.11 -15.17 2.49
N ALA A 613 38.93 -15.39 1.20
CA ALA A 613 37.64 -15.23 0.54
C ALA A 613 36.57 -16.11 1.18
N GLN A 614 36.90 -17.34 1.61
CA GLN A 614 35.96 -18.23 2.29
C GLN A 614 35.53 -17.66 3.67
N VAL A 615 36.48 -17.12 4.44
CA VAL A 615 36.19 -16.46 5.72
C VAL A 615 35.28 -15.25 5.49
N PHE A 616 35.60 -14.42 4.50
CA PHE A 616 34.80 -13.25 4.12
C PHE A 616 33.41 -13.62 3.59
N VAL A 617 33.27 -14.68 2.79
CA VAL A 617 31.97 -15.17 2.31
C VAL A 617 31.12 -15.62 3.48
N ASN A 618 31.69 -16.35 4.45
CA ASN A 618 30.95 -16.80 5.63
C ASN A 618 30.48 -15.62 6.50
N PHE A 619 31.33 -14.61 6.67
CA PHE A 619 30.97 -13.37 7.37
C PHE A 619 29.85 -12.62 6.63
N LEU A 620 30.03 -12.33 5.33
CA LEU A 620 29.08 -11.57 4.52
C LEU A 620 27.77 -12.31 4.26
N LYS A 621 27.78 -13.64 4.26
CA LYS A 621 26.58 -14.47 4.09
C LYS A 621 25.51 -14.13 5.10
N ARG A 622 25.90 -13.92 6.37
CA ARG A 622 24.96 -13.57 7.44
C ARG A 622 24.23 -12.26 7.12
N PHE A 623 24.96 -11.21 6.72
CA PHE A 623 24.36 -9.94 6.30
C PHE A 623 23.49 -10.07 5.05
N HIS A 624 23.92 -10.89 4.08
CA HIS A 624 23.15 -11.16 2.88
C HIS A 624 21.82 -11.86 3.17
N ASP A 625 21.83 -12.90 4.00
CA ASP A 625 20.66 -13.69 4.33
C ASP A 625 19.64 -12.84 5.12
N ILE A 626 20.13 -12.04 6.07
CA ILE A 626 19.32 -11.04 6.79
C ILE A 626 18.72 -10.02 5.81
N THR A 627 19.53 -9.48 4.89
CA THR A 627 19.03 -8.50 3.90
C THR A 627 18.00 -9.13 2.95
N LEU A 628 18.19 -10.40 2.58
CA LEU A 628 17.26 -11.14 1.74
C LEU A 628 15.94 -11.39 2.48
N GLN A 629 15.99 -11.73 3.76
CA GLN A 629 14.81 -11.88 4.61
C GLN A 629 14.03 -10.57 4.73
N LEU A 630 14.72 -9.45 4.98
CA LEU A 630 14.11 -8.12 5.04
C LEU A 630 13.48 -7.71 3.70
N SER A 631 14.14 -8.02 2.57
CA SER A 631 13.68 -7.63 1.22
C SER A 631 12.61 -8.55 0.62
N ALA A 632 12.57 -9.84 1.01
CA ALA A 632 11.55 -10.79 0.58
C ALA A 632 10.22 -10.62 1.36
N THR A 633 10.28 -9.97 2.52
CA THR A 633 9.12 -9.74 3.38
C THR A 633 8.27 -8.57 2.88
N LYS A 634 7.00 -8.82 2.54
CA LYS A 634 6.05 -7.78 2.09
C LYS A 634 5.50 -6.89 3.23
N LYS A 635 5.76 -7.27 4.49
CA LYS A 635 5.35 -6.60 5.72
C LYS A 635 6.49 -6.63 6.75
N THR A 636 7.55 -5.87 6.50
CA THR A 636 8.65 -5.74 7.47
C THR A 636 8.12 -4.97 8.68
N THR A 637 7.98 -5.62 9.84
CA THR A 637 7.51 -4.99 11.10
C THR A 637 8.70 -4.50 11.92
N SER A 638 8.52 -3.46 12.74
CA SER A 638 9.58 -2.89 13.59
C SER A 638 10.31 -3.93 14.46
N PRO A 639 9.63 -4.94 15.07
CA PRO A 639 10.31 -6.00 15.82
C PRO A 639 11.21 -6.87 14.95
N LEU A 640 10.76 -7.24 13.74
CA LEU A 640 11.56 -8.02 12.79
C LEU A 640 12.80 -7.24 12.36
N ILE A 641 12.66 -5.96 12.04
CA ILE A 641 13.81 -5.13 11.64
C ILE A 641 14.78 -4.97 12.81
N TRP A 642 14.27 -4.80 14.04
CA TRP A 642 15.11 -4.65 15.23
C TRP A 642 15.91 -5.92 15.54
N GLU A 643 15.28 -7.09 15.54
CA GLU A 643 15.97 -8.37 15.77
C GLU A 643 17.08 -8.60 14.73
N GLU A 644 16.78 -8.35 13.46
CA GLU A 644 17.74 -8.52 12.38
C GLU A 644 18.93 -7.54 12.47
N ILE A 645 18.70 -6.32 12.95
CA ILE A 645 19.76 -5.32 13.09
C ILE A 645 20.59 -5.56 14.35
N VAL A 646 19.96 -5.96 15.46
CA VAL A 646 20.68 -6.43 16.64
C VAL A 646 21.55 -7.64 16.26
N ALA A 647 21.03 -8.57 15.46
CA ALA A 647 21.82 -9.69 14.94
C ALA A 647 23.00 -9.22 14.08
N MET A 648 22.80 -8.28 13.15
CA MET A 648 23.90 -7.68 12.38
C MET A 648 24.94 -7.00 13.27
N ARG A 649 24.50 -6.26 14.30
CA ARG A 649 25.36 -5.55 15.23
C ARG A 649 26.17 -6.52 16.10
N MET A 650 25.53 -7.57 16.63
CA MET A 650 26.18 -8.63 17.38
C MET A 650 27.26 -9.32 16.54
N ILE A 651 26.98 -9.62 15.25
CA ILE A 651 27.99 -10.20 14.35
C ILE A 651 29.19 -9.27 14.17
N ILE A 652 28.97 -7.96 14.01
CA ILE A 652 30.06 -6.97 13.90
C ILE A 652 30.85 -6.92 15.21
N ASP A 653 30.18 -6.78 16.34
CA ASP A 653 30.82 -6.64 17.66
C ASP A 653 31.61 -7.90 18.05
N GLU A 654 31.05 -9.10 17.81
CA GLU A 654 31.75 -10.38 17.96
C GLU A 654 33.01 -10.44 17.09
N THR A 655 32.92 -10.00 15.83
CA THR A 655 34.05 -10.00 14.89
C THR A 655 35.11 -8.94 15.25
N ILE A 656 34.71 -7.85 15.91
CA ILE A 656 35.64 -6.84 16.43
C ILE A 656 36.40 -7.39 17.65
N LEU A 657 35.72 -8.16 18.51
CA LEU A 657 36.30 -8.77 19.70
C LEU A 657 37.17 -9.99 19.37
N ASP A 658 36.90 -10.67 18.26
CA ASP A 658 37.70 -11.79 17.78
C ASP A 658 39.06 -11.33 17.25
N THR A 659 40.14 -11.76 17.92
CA THR A 659 41.52 -11.44 17.55
C THR A 659 42.15 -12.46 16.58
N THR A 660 41.40 -13.48 16.15
CA THR A 660 41.94 -14.57 15.31
C THR A 660 42.26 -14.12 13.88
N ASP A 661 41.50 -13.19 13.30
CA ASP A 661 41.74 -12.61 11.97
C ASP A 661 41.78 -11.06 11.99
N PRO A 662 42.98 -10.46 12.05
CA PRO A 662 43.14 -9.00 12.05
C PRO A 662 42.58 -8.30 10.81
N SER A 663 42.49 -9.01 9.67
CA SER A 663 42.00 -8.43 8.42
C SER A 663 40.48 -8.30 8.41
N LEU A 664 39.79 -9.30 8.95
CA LEU A 664 38.34 -9.27 9.14
C LEU A 664 37.95 -8.27 10.25
N GLN A 665 38.75 -8.20 11.32
CA GLN A 665 38.57 -7.24 12.41
C GLN A 665 38.64 -5.79 11.91
N GLU A 666 39.60 -5.45 11.06
CA GLU A 666 39.72 -4.12 10.46
C GLU A 666 38.52 -3.78 9.57
N VAL A 667 37.99 -4.76 8.82
CA VAL A 667 36.78 -4.57 8.01
C VAL A 667 35.55 -4.34 8.90
N ALA A 668 35.38 -5.11 9.97
CA ALA A 668 34.30 -4.93 10.93
C ALA A 668 34.35 -3.54 11.61
N LYS A 669 35.54 -3.10 12.02
CA LYS A 669 35.77 -1.73 12.55
C LYS A 669 35.45 -0.63 11.53
N ARG A 670 35.74 -0.85 10.25
CA ARG A 670 35.37 0.09 9.17
C ARG A 670 33.87 0.11 8.90
N MET A 671 33.19 -1.04 9.02
CA MET A 671 31.74 -1.13 8.90
C MET A 671 31.01 -0.43 10.06
N GLU A 672 31.65 -0.35 11.23
CA GLU A 672 31.14 0.44 12.36
C GLU A 672 31.22 1.96 12.12
N ASN A 673 32.14 2.44 11.27
CA ASN A 673 32.45 3.86 11.12
C ASN A 673 31.24 4.69 10.59
N PRO A 674 30.84 5.78 11.29
CA PRO A 674 29.66 6.58 10.96
C PRO A 674 29.68 7.27 9.58
N PHE A 675 30.85 7.40 8.95
CA PHE A 675 30.99 8.08 7.65
C PHE A 675 30.99 7.15 6.42
N ARG A 676 30.85 5.83 6.60
CA ARG A 676 30.63 4.89 5.49
C ARG A 676 29.63 3.81 5.87
N ALA A 677 28.40 3.95 5.35
CA ALA A 677 27.36 2.92 5.35
C ALA A 677 27.16 2.17 6.68
N SER A 678 27.28 2.89 7.80
CA SER A 678 26.98 2.37 9.12
C SER A 678 25.49 2.56 9.38
N LEU A 679 24.77 1.44 9.46
CA LEU A 679 23.47 1.34 10.12
C LEU A 679 23.69 1.53 11.63
N HIS A 680 24.13 2.72 12.03
CA HIS A 680 24.24 3.11 13.44
C HIS A 680 22.88 2.90 14.11
N PRO A 681 22.77 2.47 15.37
CA PRO A 681 21.48 2.28 16.04
C PRO A 681 20.54 3.48 15.89
N LYS A 682 21.06 4.71 15.91
CA LYS A 682 20.32 5.96 15.60
C LYS A 682 19.93 6.15 14.13
N MET A 683 20.73 5.67 13.18
CA MET A 683 20.43 5.72 11.74
C MET A 683 19.43 4.63 11.36
N VAL A 684 19.52 3.48 12.04
CA VAL A 684 18.57 2.38 12.02
C VAL A 684 17.28 2.81 12.66
N GLU A 685 17.32 3.41 13.84
CA GLU A 685 16.17 4.02 14.48
C GLU A 685 15.59 5.08 13.55
N ALA A 686 16.41 5.94 12.95
CA ALA A 686 15.92 6.89 11.95
C ALA A 686 15.35 6.21 10.70
N LEU A 687 15.88 5.08 10.22
CA LEU A 687 15.41 4.31 9.06
C LEU A 687 14.22 3.41 9.37
N VAL A 688 14.10 2.90 10.60
CA VAL A 688 13.00 2.12 11.15
C VAL A 688 11.87 3.07 11.48
N CYS A 689 12.15 4.17 12.18
CA CYS A 689 11.21 5.26 12.36
C CYS A 689 10.82 5.84 11.02
N THR A 690 11.71 6.19 10.07
CA THR A 690 11.27 6.70 8.76
C THR A 690 10.65 5.64 7.85
N SER A 691 11.02 4.35 7.95
CA SER A 691 10.33 3.27 7.22
C SER A 691 8.97 2.98 7.85
N ASP A 692 8.82 3.00 9.17
CA ASP A 692 7.54 2.95 9.89
C ASP A 692 6.74 4.24 9.69
N TRP A 693 7.39 5.38 9.42
CA TRP A 693 6.74 6.66 9.15
C TRP A 693 6.32 6.78 7.68
N LEU A 694 7.07 6.15 6.76
CA LEU A 694 6.78 6.11 5.32
C LEU A 694 5.97 4.88 4.90
N ARG A 695 5.86 3.84 5.75
CA ARG A 695 5.12 2.59 5.49
C ARG A 695 4.13 2.21 6.58
N GLY A 696 4.19 2.79 7.77
CA GLY A 696 3.17 2.63 8.80
C GLY A 696 2.08 3.68 8.64
N GLU A 697 0.83 3.24 8.72
CA GLU A 697 -0.24 4.15 9.13
C GLU A 697 -0.11 4.45 10.61
N GLU A 698 -0.12 5.75 10.92
CA GLU A 698 -0.21 6.39 12.24
C GLU A 698 0.67 5.84 13.39
N ILE A 699 1.51 6.73 13.92
CA ILE A 699 2.33 6.49 15.13
C ILE A 699 1.40 6.09 16.29
N ASN A 700 1.53 4.85 16.79
CA ASN A 700 0.93 4.44 18.05
C ASN A 700 1.96 4.63 19.19
N LEU A 701 1.76 5.67 20.01
CA LEU A 701 2.64 6.06 21.12
C LEU A 701 2.63 5.09 22.32
N TYR A 702 1.96 3.95 22.21
CA TYR A 702 1.85 2.95 23.28
C TYR A 702 2.34 1.60 22.76
N LYS A 703 3.49 1.16 23.29
CA LYS A 703 3.94 -0.23 23.23
C LYS A 703 3.52 -0.88 24.55
N GLU A 704 2.79 -2.00 24.50
CA GLU A 704 2.53 -2.79 25.70
C GLU A 704 3.86 -3.27 26.30
N PRO A 705 4.07 -3.15 27.63
CA PRO A 705 5.32 -3.55 28.28
C PRO A 705 5.60 -5.04 28.03
N THR A 706 6.85 -5.38 27.75
CA THR A 706 7.28 -6.79 27.70
C THR A 706 7.17 -7.44 29.09
N GLU A 707 7.09 -8.76 29.17
CA GLU A 707 6.94 -9.47 30.45
C GLU A 707 8.10 -9.18 31.42
N ASP A 708 9.31 -8.95 30.89
CA ASP A 708 10.48 -8.51 31.67
C ASP A 708 10.35 -7.06 32.17
N GLU A 709 9.79 -6.16 31.36
CA GLU A 709 9.48 -4.79 31.77
C GLU A 709 8.33 -4.78 32.79
N PHE A 710 7.33 -5.63 32.62
CA PHE A 710 6.22 -5.79 33.55
C PHE A 710 6.70 -6.34 34.91
N ASN A 711 7.62 -7.31 34.88
CA ASN A 711 8.28 -7.81 36.08
C ASN A 711 9.16 -6.73 36.73
N PHE A 712 9.90 -5.94 35.94
CA PHE A 712 10.66 -4.80 36.45
C PHE A 712 9.76 -3.72 37.09
N TYR A 713 8.61 -3.41 36.49
CA TYR A 713 7.63 -2.47 37.07
C TYR A 713 6.99 -3.02 38.34
N LYS A 714 6.72 -4.32 38.39
CA LYS A 714 6.22 -5.01 39.59
C LYS A 714 7.25 -5.01 40.73
N ASP A 715 8.52 -5.25 40.42
CA ASP A 715 9.62 -5.18 41.38
C ASP A 715 9.78 -3.73 41.91
N CYS A 716 9.66 -2.73 41.03
CA CYS A 716 9.66 -1.32 41.43
C CYS A 716 8.44 -0.97 42.31
N GLU A 717 7.25 -1.49 42.00
CA GLU A 717 6.04 -1.29 42.80
C GLU A 717 6.16 -1.95 44.18
N GLU A 718 6.74 -3.14 44.30
CA GLU A 718 6.98 -3.79 45.61
C GLU A 718 7.98 -3.00 46.48
N VAL A 719 9.01 -2.40 45.86
CA VAL A 719 9.95 -1.50 46.54
C VAL A 719 9.26 -0.20 46.99
N ILE A 720 8.38 0.37 46.16
CA ILE A 720 7.62 1.58 46.52
C ILE A 720 6.60 1.28 47.63
N THR A 721 5.91 0.13 47.57
CA THR A 721 4.89 -0.26 48.55
C THR A 721 5.52 -0.58 49.91
N SER A 722 6.71 -1.17 49.93
CA SER A 722 7.47 -1.43 51.17
C SER A 722 8.08 -0.16 51.78
N THR A 723 8.40 0.85 50.97
CA THR A 723 8.91 2.15 51.46
C THR A 723 7.80 3.09 51.96
N VAL A 724 6.54 2.85 51.58
CA VAL A 724 5.37 3.65 52.01
C VAL A 724 4.68 3.07 53.25
N ILE A 725 5.03 1.85 53.67
CA ILE A 725 4.46 1.16 54.85
C ILE A 725 5.44 1.14 56.06
N ALA A 726 6.65 1.67 55.90
CA ALA A 726 7.58 1.98 57.00
C ALA A 726 7.62 3.49 57.24
#